data_AF-A0A8H4QY24-F1
#
_entry.id   AF-A0A8H4QY24-F1
#
_cell.length_a   1.000
_cell.length_b   1.000
_cell.length_c   1.000
_cell.angle_alpha   90.00
_cell.angle_beta   90.00
_cell.angle_gamma   90.00
#
_symmetry.space_group_name_H-M   'P 1'
#
loop_
_entity.id
_entity.type
_entity.pdbx_description
1 polymer ?
#
loop_
_entity_poly.entity_id
_entity_poly.type
_entity_poly.pdbx_seq_one_letter_code
_entity_poly.pdbx_strand_id
1 'polypeptide(L)'
;MDTFLLTLVRDNLSFSSRLMNDSDSCCDLESVGSISTAEGSALVRMGATTVVCGVKAEVAEPELDKDNEGFLVPNLDLPAMCSPKFKPGPPSEEAQVLSDRLNQALVALVIHPGKAVWVIYVDATCINYDGNAFDATLLAMVAALKNTTLPQAIYNEETQKTLCSRTAPRVPLQLSSSIPLSASFGIFDSKYVLADPTSFEEPLLESSLSVIAGDDGEIVAVSQVGSALIRAEVDGHEVQKDVLEDCIQLAKQRRDEVARQIFKPSQVLLNPEKAQRHSHHKHSKYDKRARSASIDLRHVEIRAGVLASVIVMSETMDGRWVGPMPIQPFMDSFFGPTNLSHQKPDGSAKNWKAHFKSLETLSDANEMCGHIQRLISTSGATPGMKVLRVAPQAKEVGYVQKRTTLALLSDEDPLLLESMQLCITTKLSKQELQEEKRSKDDKHKEYCDVLFGLENGRKGCARCRDELVSQAKVLLYQHRTHAFVIQMVDPYARLIRFDRDGAIVSARFHYREEGDLLLEFLWRYSNASEETRGRDPTVFRATVAEAALAKEKLAGWVRKVSGIWSVYKLVIQDRDSSRTDERRKMEVLVWVPASWPLSVTGRATKGYIGYDPESDRVVFVKDSWRSTDPTMQKETDTLRAINSAGITEGVPVLLCGDDLEGRWQSTVTADYSQENWNVGGDCEESHRVHIRFVTDKVGKPVEKFKTSKDFLKAVYDAYRAHKAVYEKCQILHCDVSVGNILVTADGKGFLNDWDQARNVEYLVSGPHRAFRTGTWRFMSTNLLLRPQKVHGLQDDIESFFWVTAYTILCFLKHNWTSHVTLIMEAVYDECRNNTRLDAVTGGTGKLGHLTCFSPLATPLEVPRNKPLTDFFDHACCLIVSQQFTETNVRKKVKFKTTPRDMERDISLALKDVADSALVPLSTHAALEAVFVEALAAEGWPENDRAHNYFKSAVRKSAEKKKANAMRDAVPALQG
;
A
#
# COMPACT_ATOMS: atom_id res chain seq x y z
N MET A 1 -17.11 -3.69 -16.72
CA MET A 1 -16.23 -4.86 -16.97
C MET A 1 -17.00 -6.12 -16.67
N ASP A 2 -17.77 -6.12 -15.58
CA ASP A 2 -18.80 -7.12 -15.24
C ASP A 2 -19.74 -7.39 -16.44
N THR A 3 -20.14 -6.35 -17.18
CA THR A 3 -20.95 -6.46 -18.41
C THR A 3 -20.30 -7.25 -19.55
N PHE A 4 -18.96 -7.29 -19.64
CA PHE A 4 -18.24 -8.01 -20.70
C PHE A 4 -18.10 -9.51 -20.38
N LEU A 5 -17.89 -9.84 -19.10
CA LEU A 5 -17.87 -11.23 -18.64
C LEU A 5 -19.27 -11.86 -18.71
N LEU A 6 -20.30 -11.06 -18.41
CA LEU A 6 -21.70 -11.41 -18.63
C LEU A 6 -22.01 -11.80 -20.08
N THR A 7 -21.35 -11.18 -21.07
CA THR A 7 -21.51 -11.54 -22.48
C THR A 7 -20.79 -12.84 -22.80
N LEU A 8 -19.55 -13.01 -22.33
CA LEU A 8 -18.75 -14.22 -22.57
C LEU A 8 -19.39 -15.50 -22.00
N VAL A 9 -19.88 -15.43 -20.75
CA VAL A 9 -20.56 -16.56 -20.08
C VAL A 9 -21.86 -16.94 -20.82
N ARG A 10 -22.62 -15.94 -21.31
CA ARG A 10 -23.83 -16.20 -22.13
C ARG A 10 -23.52 -16.82 -23.49
N ASP A 11 -22.34 -16.54 -24.03
CA ASP A 11 -21.84 -17.10 -25.29
C ASP A 11 -21.09 -18.43 -25.11
N ASN A 12 -21.19 -19.08 -23.93
CA ASN A 12 -20.53 -20.36 -23.59
C ASN A 12 -18.99 -20.32 -23.58
N LEU A 13 -18.41 -19.13 -23.33
CA LEU A 13 -16.97 -18.89 -23.33
C LEU A 13 -16.47 -18.44 -21.94
N SER A 14 -15.38 -19.03 -21.45
CA SER A 14 -14.66 -18.52 -20.27
C SER A 14 -13.71 -17.38 -20.63
N PHE A 15 -13.23 -16.63 -19.63
CA PHE A 15 -12.27 -15.54 -19.85
C PHE A 15 -10.93 -16.04 -20.45
N SER A 16 -10.64 -17.33 -20.26
CA SER A 16 -9.49 -18.05 -20.81
C SER A 16 -9.74 -18.73 -22.17
N SER A 17 -10.87 -18.48 -22.85
CA SER A 17 -11.29 -19.16 -24.09
C SER A 17 -11.48 -20.69 -24.00
N ARG A 18 -11.60 -21.25 -22.79
CA ARG A 18 -12.03 -22.64 -22.54
C ARG A 18 -13.55 -22.75 -22.69
N LEU A 19 -14.06 -23.83 -23.31
CA LEU A 19 -15.49 -24.15 -23.29
C LEU A 19 -15.94 -24.40 -21.84
N MET A 20 -17.20 -24.08 -21.50
CA MET A 20 -17.73 -24.32 -20.14
C MET A 20 -17.62 -25.79 -19.67
N ASN A 21 -17.50 -26.72 -20.62
CA ASN A 21 -17.32 -28.15 -20.40
C ASN A 21 -15.93 -28.68 -20.79
N ASP A 22 -14.98 -27.82 -21.19
CA ASP A 22 -13.61 -28.27 -21.49
C ASP A 22 -12.89 -28.62 -20.19
N SER A 23 -12.63 -29.92 -20.02
CA SER A 23 -11.88 -30.49 -18.90
C SER A 23 -10.36 -30.39 -19.08
N ASP A 24 -9.87 -29.69 -20.10
CA ASP A 24 -8.43 -29.44 -20.38
C ASP A 24 -7.79 -28.44 -19.38
N SER A 25 -8.13 -28.52 -18.10
CA SER A 25 -7.30 -27.94 -17.04
C SER A 25 -6.01 -28.76 -16.95
N CYS A 26 -4.92 -28.27 -17.55
CA CYS A 26 -3.58 -28.84 -17.43
C CYS A 26 -3.23 -28.99 -15.94
N CYS A 27 -3.34 -30.21 -15.40
CA CYS A 27 -2.93 -30.57 -14.06
C CYS A 27 -1.59 -31.32 -14.13
N ASP A 28 -0.51 -30.62 -13.83
CA ASP A 28 0.84 -31.15 -13.91
C ASP A 28 1.38 -31.43 -12.50
N LEU A 29 1.78 -32.69 -12.26
CA LEU A 29 2.62 -33.05 -11.12
C LEU A 29 4.08 -32.80 -11.52
N GLU A 30 4.62 -31.66 -11.12
CA GLU A 30 5.93 -31.16 -11.55
C GLU A 30 7.10 -31.93 -10.90
N SER A 31 6.98 -32.26 -9.61
CA SER A 31 7.99 -33.07 -8.93
C SER A 31 7.47 -33.67 -7.64
N VAL A 32 8.01 -34.83 -7.27
CA VAL A 32 7.73 -35.55 -6.04
C VAL A 32 9.06 -35.83 -5.35
N GLY A 33 9.13 -35.65 -4.02
CA GLY A 33 10.35 -35.84 -3.22
C GLY A 33 11.39 -34.71 -3.33
N SER A 34 11.02 -33.55 -3.86
CA SER A 34 11.89 -32.38 -4.10
C SER A 34 12.46 -31.75 -2.82
N ILE A 35 11.83 -31.97 -1.66
CA ILE A 35 12.27 -31.43 -0.36
C ILE A 35 12.95 -32.55 0.43
N SER A 36 14.28 -32.60 0.41
CA SER A 36 15.07 -33.67 1.05
C SER A 36 14.98 -33.71 2.59
N THR A 37 14.47 -32.64 3.21
CA THR A 37 14.29 -32.54 4.66
C THR A 37 12.90 -32.97 5.13
N ALA A 38 11.98 -33.27 4.20
CA ALA A 38 10.63 -33.76 4.48
C ALA A 38 10.56 -35.27 4.25
N GLU A 39 9.64 -35.94 4.94
CA GLU A 39 9.47 -37.40 4.83
C GLU A 39 8.71 -37.79 3.56
N GLY A 40 7.96 -36.84 3.00
CA GLY A 40 7.41 -36.84 1.65
C GLY A 40 7.18 -35.40 1.18
N SER A 41 7.15 -35.15 -0.13
CA SER A 41 6.83 -33.83 -0.67
C SER A 41 6.32 -33.93 -2.10
N ALA A 42 5.53 -32.96 -2.55
CA ALA A 42 5.09 -32.84 -3.93
C ALA A 42 4.92 -31.37 -4.33
N LEU A 43 5.16 -31.07 -5.61
CA LEU A 43 4.87 -29.79 -6.25
C LEU A 43 3.84 -30.04 -7.35
N VAL A 44 2.66 -29.44 -7.22
CA VAL A 44 1.54 -29.59 -8.16
C VAL A 44 1.20 -28.23 -8.76
N ARG A 45 0.89 -28.22 -10.05
CA ARG A 45 0.36 -27.07 -10.76
C ARG A 45 -0.97 -27.42 -11.42
N MET A 46 -2.02 -26.66 -11.10
CA MET A 46 -3.33 -26.74 -11.73
C MET A 46 -3.61 -25.38 -12.40
N GLY A 47 -3.52 -25.34 -13.74
CA GLY A 47 -3.53 -24.07 -14.47
C GLY A 47 -2.36 -23.16 -14.07
N ALA A 48 -2.65 -21.94 -13.59
CA ALA A 48 -1.63 -21.05 -13.01
C ALA A 48 -1.48 -21.22 -11.48
N THR A 49 -2.36 -21.98 -10.82
CA THR A 49 -2.27 -22.20 -9.37
C THR A 49 -1.19 -23.25 -9.09
N THR A 50 -0.21 -22.92 -8.25
CA THR A 50 0.93 -23.79 -7.92
C THR A 50 1.01 -23.99 -6.42
N VAL A 51 1.07 -25.24 -5.96
CA VAL A 51 1.12 -25.61 -4.54
C VAL A 51 2.29 -26.57 -4.30
N VAL A 52 3.10 -26.27 -3.28
CA VAL A 52 4.11 -27.19 -2.74
C VAL A 52 3.58 -27.80 -1.45
N CYS A 53 3.66 -29.10 -1.32
CA CYS A 53 3.27 -29.82 -0.12
C CYS A 53 4.47 -30.58 0.45
N GLY A 54 4.66 -30.51 1.77
CA GLY A 54 5.67 -31.26 2.52
C GLY A 54 5.03 -32.02 3.68
N VAL A 55 5.52 -33.23 3.93
CA VAL A 55 5.02 -34.12 4.98
C VAL A 55 6.08 -34.33 6.04
N LYS A 56 5.68 -34.20 7.31
CA LYS A 56 6.49 -34.55 8.48
C LYS A 56 5.69 -35.46 9.40
N ALA A 57 6.39 -36.31 10.12
CA ALA A 57 5.77 -37.29 11.01
C ALA A 57 6.40 -37.23 12.41
N GLU A 58 5.55 -37.36 13.43
CA GLU A 58 5.96 -37.57 14.82
C GLU A 58 5.10 -38.68 15.47
N VAL A 59 5.54 -39.17 16.63
CA VAL A 59 4.82 -40.19 17.40
C VAL A 59 4.16 -39.52 18.59
N ALA A 60 2.86 -39.75 18.78
CA ALA A 60 2.10 -39.25 19.92
C ALA A 60 1.24 -40.35 20.54
N GLU A 61 0.70 -40.10 21.73
CA GLU A 61 -0.33 -40.94 22.34
C GLU A 61 -1.69 -40.64 21.68
N PRO A 62 -2.52 -41.67 21.40
CA PRO A 62 -3.84 -41.46 20.81
C PRO A 62 -4.82 -40.80 21.80
N GLU A 63 -5.87 -40.17 21.27
CA GLU A 63 -6.96 -39.64 22.10
C GLU A 63 -7.74 -40.78 22.79
N LEU A 64 -8.21 -40.53 24.02
CA LEU A 64 -8.89 -41.52 24.87
C LEU A 64 -10.13 -42.15 24.22
N ASP A 65 -10.78 -41.42 23.31
CA ASP A 65 -12.01 -41.84 22.63
C ASP A 65 -11.75 -42.55 21.28
N LYS A 66 -10.50 -42.51 20.77
CA LYS A 66 -10.09 -42.98 19.43
C LYS A 66 -8.70 -43.63 19.47
N ASP A 67 -8.62 -44.77 20.15
CA ASP A 67 -7.37 -45.50 20.43
C ASP A 67 -6.70 -46.14 19.19
N ASN A 68 -7.42 -46.21 18.07
CA ASN A 68 -7.00 -46.84 16.81
C ASN A 68 -6.95 -45.85 15.62
N GLU A 69 -6.88 -44.55 15.86
CA GLU A 69 -6.72 -43.53 14.82
C GLU A 69 -5.47 -42.69 15.09
N GLY A 70 -4.67 -42.42 14.05
CA GLY A 70 -3.59 -41.43 14.14
C GLY A 70 -4.05 -40.06 13.65
N PHE A 71 -3.21 -39.06 13.83
CA PHE A 71 -3.59 -37.67 13.57
C PHE A 71 -3.08 -37.22 12.20
N LEU A 72 -3.95 -36.59 11.41
CA LEU A 72 -3.58 -35.85 10.22
C LEU A 72 -3.79 -34.36 10.50
N VAL A 73 -2.74 -33.55 10.33
CA VAL A 73 -2.79 -32.11 10.56
C VAL A 73 -2.40 -31.40 9.26
N PRO A 74 -3.36 -31.16 8.35
CA PRO A 74 -3.17 -30.37 7.16
C PRO A 74 -3.13 -28.89 7.50
N ASN A 75 -2.14 -28.20 6.98
CA ASN A 75 -1.95 -26.78 7.13
C ASN A 75 -1.72 -26.18 5.75
N LEU A 76 -2.67 -25.39 5.27
CA LEU A 76 -2.52 -24.63 4.05
C LEU A 76 -2.03 -23.21 4.36
N ASP A 77 -0.87 -22.87 3.84
CA ASP A 77 -0.34 -21.52 3.82
C ASP A 77 -0.62 -20.87 2.46
N LEU A 78 -1.26 -19.70 2.49
CA LEU A 78 -1.49 -18.82 1.35
C LEU A 78 -0.65 -17.56 1.57
N PRO A 79 0.68 -17.62 1.36
CA PRO A 79 1.58 -16.50 1.64
C PRO A 79 1.32 -15.36 0.65
N ALA A 80 1.65 -14.13 1.04
CA ALA A 80 1.46 -12.95 0.18
C ALA A 80 2.21 -12.99 -1.16
N MET A 81 3.17 -13.90 -1.29
CA MET A 81 3.86 -14.16 -2.55
C MET A 81 2.96 -14.86 -3.59
N CYS A 82 1.92 -15.59 -3.18
CA CYS A 82 1.08 -16.34 -4.11
C CYS A 82 0.00 -15.50 -4.78
N SER A 83 -0.53 -14.51 -4.08
CA SER A 83 -1.38 -13.49 -4.68
C SER A 83 -1.41 -12.25 -3.78
N PRO A 84 -1.49 -11.04 -4.35
CA PRO A 84 -1.70 -9.81 -3.58
C PRO A 84 -3.02 -9.79 -2.80
N LYS A 85 -3.94 -10.75 -3.06
CA LYS A 85 -5.14 -11.01 -2.26
C LYS A 85 -4.79 -11.43 -0.83
N PHE A 86 -3.70 -12.17 -0.66
CA PHE A 86 -3.26 -12.68 0.64
C PHE A 86 -2.21 -11.77 1.24
N LYS A 87 -2.29 -11.56 2.56
CA LYS A 87 -1.35 -10.71 3.31
C LYS A 87 -0.54 -11.61 4.25
N PRO A 88 0.73 -11.27 4.52
CA PRO A 88 1.55 -12.04 5.46
C PRO A 88 0.88 -11.99 6.85
N GLY A 89 0.63 -13.14 7.46
CA GLY A 89 -0.14 -13.23 8.70
C GLY A 89 -0.54 -14.67 9.05
N PRO A 90 -1.39 -14.88 10.07
CA PRO A 90 -2.02 -16.19 10.30
C PRO A 90 -2.80 -16.65 9.06
N PRO A 91 -3.06 -17.96 8.90
CA PRO A 91 -3.77 -18.48 7.74
C PRO A 91 -5.06 -17.69 7.57
N SER A 92 -5.27 -17.13 6.38
CA SER A 92 -6.48 -16.39 6.06
C SER A 92 -7.73 -17.24 6.34
N GLU A 93 -8.90 -16.63 6.54
CA GLU A 93 -10.16 -17.39 6.71
C GLU A 93 -10.36 -18.39 5.56
N GLU A 94 -9.97 -18.01 4.33
CA GLU A 94 -9.95 -18.89 3.18
C GLU A 94 -9.00 -20.08 3.38
N ALA A 95 -7.76 -19.86 3.85
CA ALA A 95 -6.82 -20.93 4.17
C ALA A 95 -7.28 -21.82 5.34
N GLN A 96 -7.97 -21.27 6.34
CA GLN A 96 -8.54 -22.01 7.47
C GLN A 96 -9.71 -22.89 7.03
N VAL A 97 -10.67 -22.31 6.30
CA VAL A 97 -11.82 -23.05 5.74
C VAL A 97 -11.34 -24.13 4.77
N LEU A 98 -10.30 -23.86 3.99
CA LEU A 98 -9.68 -24.87 3.12
C LEU A 98 -8.97 -25.96 3.93
N SER A 99 -8.23 -25.60 4.99
CA SER A 99 -7.57 -26.58 5.87
C SER A 99 -8.60 -27.46 6.59
N ASP A 100 -9.72 -26.89 7.06
CA ASP A 100 -10.84 -27.62 7.67
C ASP A 100 -11.53 -28.56 6.67
N ARG A 101 -11.61 -28.17 5.39
CA ARG A 101 -12.10 -29.07 4.32
C ARG A 101 -11.12 -30.19 4.01
N LEU A 102 -9.81 -29.92 4.08
CA LEU A 102 -8.75 -30.91 3.85
C LEU A 102 -8.64 -31.91 5.02
N ASN A 103 -9.00 -31.51 6.24
CA ASN A 103 -9.10 -32.38 7.41
C ASN A 103 -10.06 -33.57 7.23
N GLN A 104 -11.02 -33.46 6.30
CA GLN A 104 -12.01 -34.51 6.03
C GLN A 104 -11.50 -35.60 5.07
N ALA A 105 -10.31 -35.44 4.48
CA ALA A 105 -9.67 -36.42 3.60
C ALA A 105 -8.69 -37.31 4.41
N LEU A 106 -9.11 -38.56 4.66
CA LEU A 106 -8.58 -39.49 5.67
C LEU A 106 -7.26 -40.22 5.30
N VAL A 107 -6.46 -40.61 6.33
CA VAL A 107 -5.38 -41.61 6.29
C VAL A 107 -5.29 -42.39 7.63
N ALA A 108 -5.05 -43.71 7.60
CA ALA A 108 -4.86 -44.57 8.78
C ALA A 108 -3.38 -44.64 9.25
N LEU A 109 -3.12 -44.52 10.56
CA LEU A 109 -1.79 -44.11 11.10
C LEU A 109 -1.37 -44.77 12.44
N VAL A 110 -1.84 -45.97 12.79
CA VAL A 110 -1.60 -46.61 14.11
C VAL A 110 -0.24 -47.33 14.21
N ILE A 111 0.48 -47.16 15.34
CA ILE A 111 1.72 -47.91 15.68
C ILE A 111 1.43 -48.99 16.72
N HIS A 112 0.75 -48.63 17.80
CA HIS A 112 0.26 -49.52 18.84
C HIS A 112 -1.09 -49.00 19.36
N PRO A 113 -2.17 -49.81 19.29
CA PRO A 113 -3.50 -49.44 19.79
C PRO A 113 -3.43 -48.88 21.21
N GLY A 114 -4.02 -47.71 21.43
CA GLY A 114 -4.15 -47.07 22.74
C GLY A 114 -2.85 -46.58 23.40
N LYS A 115 -1.70 -46.67 22.72
CA LYS A 115 -0.40 -46.30 23.30
C LYS A 115 0.46 -45.42 22.40
N ALA A 116 0.50 -45.68 21.10
CA ALA A 116 1.31 -44.90 20.18
C ALA A 116 0.70 -44.85 18.78
N VAL A 117 0.59 -43.65 18.22
CA VAL A 117 0.10 -43.42 16.85
C VAL A 117 1.00 -42.41 16.15
N TRP A 118 0.99 -42.41 14.82
CA TRP A 118 1.65 -41.37 14.03
C TRP A 118 0.77 -40.12 13.98
N VAL A 119 1.43 -38.97 14.12
CA VAL A 119 0.89 -37.64 13.78
C VAL A 119 1.59 -37.22 12.50
N ILE A 120 0.83 -37.02 11.43
CA ILE A 120 1.32 -36.59 10.14
C ILE A 120 0.94 -35.13 9.92
N TYR A 121 1.95 -34.26 9.92
CA TYR A 121 1.83 -32.87 9.52
C TYR A 121 1.97 -32.75 8.02
N VAL A 122 0.97 -32.17 7.38
CA VAL A 122 0.96 -31.92 5.94
C VAL A 122 0.93 -30.41 5.74
N ASP A 123 2.10 -29.84 5.45
CA ASP A 123 2.24 -28.41 5.20
C ASP A 123 2.17 -28.17 3.69
N ALA A 124 1.05 -27.61 3.23
CA ALA A 124 0.88 -27.13 1.88
C ALA A 124 1.10 -25.62 1.83
N THR A 125 1.89 -25.13 0.87
CA THR A 125 2.13 -23.71 0.64
C THR A 125 1.81 -23.40 -0.81
N CYS A 126 0.82 -22.54 -1.03
CA CYS A 126 0.52 -22.03 -2.36
C CYS A 126 1.62 -21.03 -2.75
N ILE A 127 2.26 -21.25 -3.90
CA ILE A 127 3.33 -20.39 -4.43
C ILE A 127 2.77 -19.36 -5.40
N ASN A 128 1.75 -19.74 -6.17
CA ASN A 128 1.04 -18.87 -7.10
C ASN A 128 -0.44 -19.21 -7.01
N TYR A 129 -1.29 -18.22 -6.78
CA TYR A 129 -2.73 -18.39 -6.65
C TYR A 129 -3.42 -17.72 -7.83
N ASP A 130 -4.13 -18.53 -8.62
CA ASP A 130 -4.95 -18.06 -9.74
C ASP A 130 -6.34 -18.72 -9.75
N GLY A 131 -6.88 -19.01 -8.57
CA GLY A 131 -8.19 -19.64 -8.36
C GLY A 131 -8.12 -21.14 -8.08
N ASN A 132 -9.20 -21.69 -7.55
CA ASN A 132 -9.39 -23.11 -7.24
C ASN A 132 -8.25 -23.75 -6.41
N ALA A 133 -7.78 -23.04 -5.38
CA ALA A 133 -6.67 -23.51 -4.54
C ALA A 133 -6.99 -24.81 -3.77
N PHE A 134 -8.27 -25.14 -3.57
CA PHE A 134 -8.69 -26.36 -2.88
C PHE A 134 -8.25 -27.62 -3.64
N ASP A 135 -8.64 -27.73 -4.91
CA ASP A 135 -8.36 -28.91 -5.74
C ASP A 135 -6.86 -29.10 -5.95
N ALA A 136 -6.14 -28.00 -6.21
CA ALA A 136 -4.67 -28.03 -6.34
C ALA A 136 -3.99 -28.48 -5.04
N THR A 137 -4.49 -28.07 -3.88
CA THR A 137 -3.93 -28.42 -2.58
C THR A 137 -4.20 -29.88 -2.23
N LEU A 138 -5.44 -30.36 -2.39
CA LEU A 138 -5.79 -31.75 -2.11
C LEU A 138 -4.96 -32.71 -2.97
N LEU A 139 -4.79 -32.38 -4.26
CA LEU A 139 -3.95 -33.16 -5.15
C LEU A 139 -2.47 -33.17 -4.72
N ALA A 140 -1.92 -32.02 -4.31
CA ALA A 140 -0.55 -31.93 -3.79
C ALA A 140 -0.36 -32.75 -2.52
N MET A 141 -1.35 -32.75 -1.61
CA MET A 141 -1.31 -33.53 -0.38
C MET A 141 -1.31 -35.03 -0.66
N VAL A 142 -2.22 -35.51 -1.51
CA VAL A 142 -2.31 -36.92 -1.91
C VAL A 142 -0.99 -37.39 -2.54
N ALA A 143 -0.42 -36.58 -3.44
CA ALA A 143 0.85 -36.88 -4.09
C ALA A 143 2.02 -36.93 -3.08
N ALA A 144 2.07 -36.00 -2.12
CA ALA A 144 3.11 -35.95 -1.09
C ALA A 144 3.00 -37.13 -0.10
N LEU A 145 1.77 -37.50 0.28
CA LEU A 145 1.48 -38.62 1.17
C LEU A 145 1.87 -39.97 0.55
N LYS A 146 1.58 -40.18 -0.74
CA LYS A 146 2.03 -41.39 -1.47
C LYS A 146 3.55 -41.54 -1.53
N ASN A 147 4.27 -40.42 -1.54
CA ASN A 147 5.73 -40.42 -1.53
C ASN A 147 6.33 -40.46 -0.11
N THR A 148 5.50 -40.43 0.92
CA THR A 148 6.00 -40.38 2.30
C THR A 148 6.57 -41.73 2.68
N THR A 149 7.79 -41.75 3.19
CA THR A 149 8.40 -42.94 3.80
C THR A 149 8.73 -42.65 5.25
N LEU A 150 8.42 -43.56 6.17
CA LEU A 150 8.60 -43.39 7.61
C LEU A 150 9.59 -44.41 8.16
N PRO A 151 10.33 -44.10 9.25
CA PRO A 151 11.17 -45.10 9.90
C PRO A 151 10.29 -46.15 10.58
N GLN A 152 10.76 -47.39 10.64
CA GLN A 152 10.06 -48.43 11.39
C GLN A 152 10.04 -48.08 12.88
N ALA A 153 8.84 -47.92 13.43
CA ALA A 153 8.59 -47.63 14.84
C ALA A 153 8.02 -48.86 15.53
N ILE A 154 8.59 -49.25 16.68
CA ILE A 154 8.13 -50.39 17.49
C ILE A 154 7.91 -49.89 18.91
N TYR A 155 6.72 -50.12 19.46
CA TYR A 155 6.43 -49.83 20.86
C TYR A 155 7.00 -50.94 21.76
N ASN A 156 7.86 -50.57 22.71
CA ASN A 156 8.41 -51.52 23.68
C ASN A 156 7.60 -51.45 24.98
N GLU A 157 6.85 -52.52 25.28
CA GLU A 157 5.96 -52.60 26.44
C GLU A 157 6.71 -52.56 27.79
N GLU A 158 7.93 -53.09 27.87
CA GLU A 158 8.72 -53.09 29.12
C GLU A 158 9.24 -51.70 29.48
N THR A 159 9.62 -50.91 28.48
CA THR A 159 10.19 -49.57 28.67
C THR A 159 9.17 -48.44 28.52
N GLN A 160 7.94 -48.76 28.09
CA GLN A 160 6.87 -47.82 27.74
C GLN A 160 7.35 -46.72 26.78
N LYS A 161 8.19 -47.10 25.81
CA LYS A 161 8.79 -46.17 24.84
C LYS A 161 8.71 -46.72 23.42
N THR A 162 8.45 -45.84 22.47
CA THR A 162 8.55 -46.14 21.04
C THR A 162 10.00 -46.03 20.58
N LEU A 163 10.54 -47.13 20.06
CA LEU A 163 11.88 -47.18 19.49
C LEU A 163 11.79 -46.96 17.98
N CYS A 164 12.42 -45.86 17.53
CA CYS A 164 12.59 -45.55 16.10
C CYS A 164 14.06 -45.71 15.74
N SER A 165 14.37 -46.67 14.87
CA SER A 165 15.76 -46.88 14.45
C SER A 165 16.13 -45.94 13.29
N ARG A 166 17.19 -45.15 13.47
CA ARG A 166 17.75 -44.27 12.42
C ARG A 166 18.48 -45.03 11.32
N THR A 167 18.83 -46.30 11.55
CA THR A 167 19.58 -47.15 10.62
C THR A 167 18.72 -48.21 9.95
N ALA A 168 17.45 -48.35 10.36
CA ALA A 168 16.50 -49.27 9.74
C ALA A 168 15.97 -48.74 8.40
N PRO A 169 15.56 -49.63 7.48
CA PRO A 169 14.95 -49.23 6.22
C PRO A 169 13.65 -48.43 6.47
N ARG A 170 13.47 -47.34 5.71
CA ARG A 170 12.24 -46.55 5.74
C ARG A 170 11.14 -47.30 4.99
N VAL A 171 9.94 -47.35 5.56
CA VAL A 171 8.78 -48.03 5.00
C VAL A 171 7.84 -46.98 4.37
N PRO A 172 7.36 -47.18 3.14
CA PRO A 172 6.35 -46.30 2.54
C PRO A 172 5.08 -46.24 3.41
N LEU A 173 4.50 -45.05 3.50
CA LEU A 173 3.25 -44.83 4.21
C LEU A 173 2.13 -45.63 3.51
N GLN A 174 1.47 -46.52 4.25
CA GLN A 174 0.34 -47.30 3.75
C GLN A 174 -0.92 -46.42 3.82
N LEU A 175 -1.35 -45.90 2.68
CA LEU A 175 -2.62 -45.19 2.58
C LEU A 175 -3.78 -46.19 2.51
N SER A 176 -4.91 -45.86 3.13
CA SER A 176 -6.17 -46.58 2.92
C SER A 176 -6.55 -46.56 1.44
N SER A 177 -7.23 -47.61 0.98
CA SER A 177 -7.42 -48.00 -0.43
C SER A 177 -8.12 -46.99 -1.34
N SER A 178 -8.55 -45.83 -0.84
CA SER A 178 -9.28 -44.80 -1.59
C SER A 178 -8.48 -43.51 -1.65
N ILE A 179 -8.16 -43.04 -2.86
CA ILE A 179 -7.48 -41.76 -3.09
C ILE A 179 -8.51 -40.68 -3.43
N PRO A 180 -8.86 -39.78 -2.49
CA PRO A 180 -9.85 -38.75 -2.75
C PRO A 180 -9.28 -37.67 -3.68
N LEU A 181 -9.99 -37.36 -4.76
CA LEU A 181 -9.72 -36.20 -5.62
C LEU A 181 -10.96 -35.29 -5.68
N SER A 182 -10.74 -33.98 -5.66
CA SER A 182 -11.82 -32.99 -5.71
C SER A 182 -11.91 -32.32 -7.07
N ALA A 183 -13.13 -31.92 -7.42
CA ALA A 183 -13.44 -31.06 -8.55
C ALA A 183 -14.40 -29.95 -8.10
N SER A 184 -13.98 -28.70 -8.31
CA SER A 184 -14.73 -27.50 -7.93
C SER A 184 -15.31 -26.77 -9.15
N PHE A 185 -16.54 -26.29 -8.99
CA PHE A 185 -17.37 -25.66 -10.00
C PHE A 185 -17.94 -24.34 -9.48
N GLY A 186 -17.89 -23.30 -10.29
CA GLY A 186 -18.58 -22.04 -10.08
C GLY A 186 -19.95 -22.01 -10.73
N ILE A 187 -20.96 -21.49 -10.04
CA ILE A 187 -22.32 -21.34 -10.55
C ILE A 187 -22.61 -19.85 -10.76
N PHE A 188 -23.11 -19.54 -11.94
CA PHE A 188 -23.44 -18.19 -12.38
C PHE A 188 -24.88 -18.13 -12.92
N ASP A 189 -25.65 -17.10 -12.54
CA ASP A 189 -27.06 -16.89 -12.91
C ASP A 189 -27.93 -18.14 -12.62
N SER A 190 -27.59 -18.86 -11.54
CA SER A 190 -28.20 -20.14 -11.12
C SER A 190 -28.34 -21.23 -12.20
N LYS A 191 -27.67 -21.11 -13.35
CA LYS A 191 -27.84 -21.98 -14.53
C LYS A 191 -26.52 -22.37 -15.20
N TYR A 192 -25.52 -21.49 -15.21
CA TYR A 192 -24.26 -21.71 -15.91
C TYR A 192 -23.23 -22.26 -14.94
N VAL A 193 -22.63 -23.40 -15.30
CA VAL A 193 -21.58 -24.07 -14.53
C VAL A 193 -20.24 -23.79 -15.18
N LEU A 194 -19.27 -23.39 -14.37
CA LEU A 194 -17.89 -23.15 -14.76
C LEU A 194 -16.97 -24.08 -13.95
N ALA A 195 -16.34 -25.06 -14.59
CA ALA A 195 -15.34 -25.89 -13.92
C ALA A 195 -14.03 -25.10 -13.73
N ASP A 196 -13.35 -25.30 -12.59
CA ASP A 196 -12.03 -24.72 -12.30
C ASP A 196 -11.98 -23.17 -12.42
N PRO A 197 -12.79 -22.44 -11.60
CA PRO A 197 -12.88 -21.00 -11.71
C PRO A 197 -11.54 -20.33 -11.34
N THR A 198 -11.11 -19.39 -12.19
CA THR A 198 -9.89 -18.61 -11.95
C THR A 198 -10.10 -17.55 -10.87
N SER A 199 -9.01 -17.00 -10.34
CA SER A 199 -9.03 -15.91 -9.34
C SER A 199 -9.81 -14.65 -9.79
N PHE A 200 -9.99 -14.50 -11.11
CA PHE A 200 -10.76 -13.43 -11.71
C PHE A 200 -12.25 -13.78 -11.85
N GLU A 201 -12.59 -15.06 -12.02
CA GLU A 201 -13.95 -15.56 -12.15
C GLU A 201 -14.60 -15.77 -10.77
N GLU A 202 -13.84 -16.23 -9.77
CA GLU A 202 -14.32 -16.48 -8.40
C GLU A 202 -15.15 -15.33 -7.77
N PRO A 203 -14.77 -14.04 -7.87
CA PRO A 203 -15.54 -12.95 -7.27
C PRO A 203 -16.87 -12.66 -7.97
N LEU A 204 -17.10 -13.24 -9.15
CA LEU A 204 -18.26 -13.02 -10.00
C LEU A 204 -19.30 -14.15 -9.87
N LEU A 205 -18.95 -15.24 -9.19
CA LEU A 205 -19.82 -16.40 -8.98
C LEU A 205 -20.85 -16.11 -7.89
N GLU A 206 -22.07 -16.60 -8.09
CA GLU A 206 -23.13 -16.54 -7.06
C GLU A 206 -22.96 -17.64 -6.01
N SER A 207 -22.44 -18.79 -6.44
CA SER A 207 -22.03 -19.88 -5.56
C SER A 207 -20.92 -20.74 -6.17
N SER A 208 -20.26 -21.51 -5.33
CA SER A 208 -19.24 -22.49 -5.70
C SER A 208 -19.61 -23.84 -5.09
N LEU A 209 -19.46 -24.92 -5.87
CA LEU A 209 -19.74 -26.30 -5.50
C LEU A 209 -18.46 -27.14 -5.66
N SER A 210 -18.05 -27.87 -4.63
CA SER A 210 -16.90 -28.78 -4.68
C SER A 210 -17.34 -30.21 -4.39
N VAL A 211 -16.98 -31.14 -5.27
CA VAL A 211 -17.31 -32.56 -5.18
C VAL A 211 -16.01 -33.37 -5.02
N ILE A 212 -15.95 -34.23 -4.01
CA ILE A 212 -14.82 -35.13 -3.75
C ILE A 212 -15.25 -36.56 -4.08
N ALA A 213 -14.52 -37.22 -4.99
CA ALA A 213 -14.79 -38.58 -5.43
C ALA A 213 -13.66 -39.54 -5.02
N GLY A 214 -14.05 -40.74 -4.58
CA GLY A 214 -13.17 -41.86 -4.23
C GLY A 214 -12.83 -42.75 -5.42
N ASP A 215 -12.20 -43.90 -5.15
CA ASP A 215 -11.56 -44.70 -6.20
C ASP A 215 -12.51 -45.52 -7.10
N ASP A 216 -13.69 -45.81 -6.57
CA ASP A 216 -14.84 -46.51 -7.16
C ASP A 216 -15.90 -45.57 -7.75
N GLY A 217 -15.63 -44.26 -7.72
CA GLY A 217 -16.61 -43.23 -8.10
C GLY A 217 -17.70 -43.00 -7.06
N GLU A 218 -17.52 -43.51 -5.83
CA GLU A 218 -18.32 -43.10 -4.68
C GLU A 218 -17.99 -41.64 -4.30
N ILE A 219 -19.02 -40.91 -3.90
CA ILE A 219 -18.88 -39.51 -3.53
C ILE A 219 -18.56 -39.45 -2.04
N VAL A 220 -17.37 -38.94 -1.73
CA VAL A 220 -16.86 -38.83 -0.36
C VAL A 220 -17.45 -37.60 0.33
N ALA A 221 -17.54 -36.48 -0.38
CA ALA A 221 -18.13 -35.25 0.13
C ALA A 221 -18.62 -34.33 -0.99
N VAL A 222 -19.69 -33.57 -0.72
CA VAL A 222 -20.15 -32.46 -1.56
C VAL A 222 -20.30 -31.24 -0.66
N SER A 223 -19.75 -30.11 -1.08
CA SER A 223 -19.82 -28.86 -0.33
C SER A 223 -20.20 -27.69 -1.24
N GLN A 224 -21.13 -26.85 -0.77
CA GLN A 224 -21.57 -25.64 -1.47
C GLN A 224 -21.26 -24.40 -0.62
N VAL A 225 -20.82 -23.33 -1.29
CA VAL A 225 -20.56 -22.02 -0.70
C VAL A 225 -21.29 -20.96 -1.51
N GLY A 226 -22.10 -20.13 -0.85
CA GLY A 226 -22.93 -19.11 -1.52
C GLY A 226 -24.42 -19.43 -1.43
N SER A 227 -25.26 -18.50 -1.90
CA SER A 227 -26.72 -18.51 -1.66
C SER A 227 -27.55 -18.82 -2.91
N ALA A 228 -26.94 -19.24 -4.01
CA ALA A 228 -27.68 -19.58 -5.23
C ALA A 228 -28.55 -20.83 -5.02
N LEU A 229 -29.82 -20.75 -5.46
CA LEU A 229 -30.77 -21.86 -5.41
C LEU A 229 -30.38 -22.90 -6.47
N ILE A 230 -29.86 -24.05 -6.05
CA ILE A 230 -29.66 -25.22 -6.95
C ILE A 230 -31.00 -25.91 -7.26
N ARG A 231 -32.11 -25.50 -6.61
CA ARG A 231 -33.48 -25.93 -6.92
C ARG A 231 -34.42 -24.73 -6.96
N ALA A 232 -35.11 -24.53 -8.08
CA ALA A 232 -36.29 -23.67 -8.17
C ALA A 232 -37.52 -24.55 -8.41
N GLU A 233 -38.45 -24.59 -7.45
CA GLU A 233 -39.85 -24.93 -7.76
C GLU A 233 -40.61 -23.64 -7.99
N VAL A 234 -41.10 -23.44 -9.22
CA VAL A 234 -42.17 -22.49 -9.54
C VAL A 234 -43.05 -23.10 -10.63
N ASP A 235 -44.34 -23.26 -10.35
CA ASP A 235 -45.44 -23.48 -11.29
C ASP A 235 -45.42 -24.70 -12.22
N GLY A 236 -45.36 -25.91 -11.65
CA GLY A 236 -46.10 -27.08 -12.16
C GLY A 236 -45.80 -27.61 -13.57
N HIS A 237 -44.77 -27.11 -14.27
CA HIS A 237 -44.34 -27.62 -15.56
C HIS A 237 -42.83 -27.84 -15.58
N GLU A 238 -42.43 -29.11 -15.53
CA GLU A 238 -41.05 -29.59 -15.72
C GLU A 238 -40.52 -29.20 -17.10
N VAL A 239 -39.41 -28.45 -17.14
CA VAL A 239 -38.16 -28.82 -17.83
C VAL A 239 -37.05 -27.93 -17.25
N GLN A 240 -36.16 -28.44 -16.39
CA GLN A 240 -34.80 -27.90 -16.27
C GLN A 240 -33.84 -28.86 -15.57
N LYS A 241 -32.64 -28.93 -16.15
CA LYS A 241 -31.54 -29.88 -15.93
C LYS A 241 -31.02 -29.82 -14.48
N ASP A 242 -30.82 -30.97 -13.84
CA ASP A 242 -30.26 -31.05 -12.48
C ASP A 242 -28.76 -30.71 -12.52
N VAL A 243 -28.46 -29.44 -12.24
CA VAL A 243 -27.09 -28.88 -12.23
C VAL A 243 -26.17 -29.64 -11.27
N LEU A 244 -26.71 -30.20 -10.18
CA LEU A 244 -25.94 -30.97 -9.22
C LEU A 244 -25.53 -32.33 -9.79
N GLU A 245 -26.43 -33.03 -10.47
CA GLU A 245 -26.12 -34.29 -11.14
C GLU A 245 -25.06 -34.12 -12.25
N ASP A 246 -25.17 -33.04 -13.03
CA ASP A 246 -24.17 -32.68 -14.04
C ASP A 246 -22.78 -32.45 -13.41
N CYS A 247 -22.70 -31.70 -12.29
CA CYS A 247 -21.45 -31.45 -11.58
C CYS A 247 -20.85 -32.74 -10.99
N ILE A 248 -21.69 -33.63 -10.43
CA ILE A 248 -21.26 -34.92 -9.88
C ILE A 248 -20.69 -35.81 -10.99
N GLN A 249 -21.38 -35.89 -12.13
CA GLN A 249 -20.93 -36.71 -13.26
C GLN A 249 -19.60 -36.19 -13.82
N LEU A 250 -19.46 -34.87 -13.94
CA LEU A 250 -18.22 -34.23 -14.40
C LEU A 250 -17.06 -34.41 -13.42
N ALA A 251 -17.34 -34.38 -12.10
CA ALA A 251 -16.34 -34.65 -11.07
C ALA A 251 -15.79 -36.09 -11.13
N LYS A 252 -16.66 -37.09 -11.35
CA LYS A 252 -16.25 -38.49 -11.52
C LYS A 252 -15.34 -38.67 -12.73
N GLN A 253 -15.72 -38.07 -13.86
CA GLN A 253 -14.92 -38.11 -15.09
C GLN A 253 -13.53 -37.48 -14.89
N ARG A 254 -13.47 -36.30 -14.24
CA ARG A 254 -12.22 -35.59 -13.98
C ARG A 254 -11.30 -36.37 -13.02
N ARG A 255 -11.87 -37.01 -12.00
CA ARG A 255 -11.10 -37.87 -11.08
C ARG A 255 -10.37 -38.99 -11.83
N ASP A 256 -11.06 -39.69 -12.72
CA ASP A 256 -10.48 -40.82 -13.46
C ASP A 256 -9.37 -40.38 -14.43
N GLU A 257 -9.49 -39.16 -14.98
CA GLU A 257 -8.48 -38.56 -15.83
C GLU A 257 -7.23 -38.15 -15.05
N VAL A 258 -7.41 -37.38 -13.96
CA VAL A 258 -6.32 -36.89 -13.11
C VAL A 258 -5.57 -38.07 -12.49
N ALA A 259 -6.28 -39.11 -12.03
CA ALA A 259 -5.66 -40.31 -11.49
C ALA A 259 -4.80 -41.06 -12.52
N ARG A 260 -5.26 -41.14 -13.79
CA ARG A 260 -4.50 -41.77 -14.89
C ARG A 260 -3.26 -40.98 -15.29
N GLN A 261 -3.30 -39.65 -15.22
CA GLN A 261 -2.17 -38.80 -15.59
C GLN A 261 -1.07 -38.82 -14.52
N ILE A 262 -1.46 -38.81 -13.25
CA ILE A 262 -0.53 -38.53 -12.13
C ILE A 262 0.06 -39.81 -11.52
N PHE A 263 -0.65 -40.94 -11.54
CA PHE A 263 -0.23 -42.16 -10.83
C PHE A 263 0.23 -43.30 -11.75
N LYS A 264 0.79 -43.01 -12.93
CA LYS A 264 1.40 -44.06 -13.79
C LYS A 264 2.56 -44.78 -13.06
N PRO A 265 2.65 -46.11 -13.12
CA PRO A 265 3.80 -46.85 -12.60
C PRO A 265 4.90 -46.93 -13.66
N SER A 266 6.05 -46.23 -13.52
CA SER A 266 7.22 -46.44 -14.41
C SER A 266 8.58 -46.05 -13.81
N GLN A 267 9.38 -47.08 -13.51
CA GLN A 267 10.82 -47.29 -13.74
C GLN A 267 11.89 -46.24 -13.36
N VAL A 268 12.62 -46.61 -12.29
CA VAL A 268 14.05 -46.38 -11.97
C VAL A 268 14.94 -45.84 -13.11
N LEU A 269 15.59 -44.69 -12.88
CA LEU A 269 16.87 -44.32 -13.51
C LEU A 269 17.86 -43.82 -12.45
N LEU A 270 18.72 -44.73 -12.00
CA LEU A 270 19.98 -44.46 -11.31
C LEU A 270 20.98 -43.88 -12.31
N ASN A 271 21.65 -42.77 -12.00
CA ASN A 271 22.97 -42.50 -12.57
C ASN A 271 23.83 -41.62 -11.62
N PRO A 272 24.87 -42.18 -10.97
CA PRO A 272 25.63 -41.50 -9.92
C PRO A 272 26.99 -40.96 -10.40
N GLU A 273 27.05 -39.88 -11.21
CA GLU A 273 28.37 -39.31 -11.60
C GLU A 273 28.48 -37.77 -11.74
N LYS A 274 27.51 -36.96 -11.28
CA LYS A 274 27.62 -35.48 -11.40
C LYS A 274 27.86 -34.69 -10.10
N ALA A 275 28.07 -35.34 -8.96
CA ALA A 275 28.15 -34.66 -7.66
C ALA A 275 29.57 -34.28 -7.17
N GLN A 276 30.64 -34.41 -7.97
CA GLN A 276 32.02 -34.28 -7.47
C GLN A 276 32.90 -33.16 -8.05
N ARG A 277 32.32 -32.16 -8.72
CA ARG A 277 33.10 -30.98 -9.18
C ARG A 277 32.38 -29.69 -8.85
N HIS A 278 32.46 -29.24 -7.59
CA HIS A 278 32.42 -27.82 -7.18
C HIS A 278 32.60 -27.69 -5.65
N SER A 279 33.66 -28.31 -5.11
CA SER A 279 34.24 -27.87 -3.84
C SER A 279 35.65 -27.39 -4.15
N HIS A 280 35.85 -26.07 -4.17
CA HIS A 280 37.12 -25.35 -3.96
C HIS A 280 36.89 -23.89 -4.38
N HIS A 281 36.37 -23.06 -3.47
CA HIS A 281 36.65 -21.62 -3.30
C HIS A 281 35.65 -21.01 -2.30
N LYS A 282 35.82 -21.30 -1.00
CA LYS A 282 35.26 -20.48 0.08
C LYS A 282 36.22 -20.50 1.27
N HIS A 283 37.20 -19.61 1.27
CA HIS A 283 37.82 -19.10 2.50
C HIS A 283 38.09 -17.60 2.34
N SER A 284 37.82 -16.87 3.42
CA SER A 284 38.07 -15.43 3.64
C SER A 284 36.99 -14.45 3.18
N LYS A 285 36.07 -14.13 4.12
CA LYS A 285 35.73 -12.77 4.60
C LYS A 285 34.41 -12.79 5.39
N TYR A 286 34.41 -13.48 6.52
CA TYR A 286 33.48 -13.25 7.63
C TYR A 286 34.23 -12.42 8.68
N ASP A 287 34.32 -11.12 8.44
CA ASP A 287 34.57 -10.13 9.49
C ASP A 287 34.41 -8.74 8.86
N LYS A 288 33.21 -8.14 9.00
CA LYS A 288 32.86 -6.72 8.73
C LYS A 288 31.34 -6.41 8.68
N ARG A 289 30.45 -7.33 9.06
CA ARG A 289 29.00 -7.05 9.21
C ARG A 289 28.61 -6.88 10.68
N ALA A 290 29.03 -5.79 11.30
CA ALA A 290 28.53 -5.37 12.61
C ALA A 290 28.48 -3.83 12.81
N ARG A 291 28.68 -3.04 11.75
CA ARG A 291 28.63 -1.56 11.82
C ARG A 291 28.07 -0.97 10.53
N SER A 292 26.78 -1.17 10.27
CA SER A 292 26.01 -0.41 9.27
C SER A 292 24.52 -0.76 9.39
N ALA A 293 23.88 -0.32 10.48
CA ALA A 293 22.44 -0.38 10.64
C ALA A 293 21.94 0.98 11.14
N SER A 294 22.20 2.00 10.32
CA SER A 294 21.42 3.24 10.26
C SER A 294 20.65 3.14 8.94
N ILE A 295 19.43 2.60 8.99
CA ILE A 295 18.54 2.61 7.83
C ILE A 295 17.88 3.98 7.84
N ASP A 296 18.40 4.79 6.93
CA ASP A 296 18.07 6.17 6.69
C ASP A 296 16.67 6.26 6.03
N LEU A 297 15.74 7.00 6.64
CA LEU A 297 14.32 7.22 6.26
C LEU A 297 14.12 7.67 4.79
N ARG A 298 15.20 8.03 4.10
CA ARG A 298 15.29 8.52 2.70
C ARG A 298 14.86 7.48 1.64
N HIS A 299 14.72 6.20 2.02
CA HIS A 299 14.35 5.11 1.10
C HIS A 299 12.87 5.05 0.73
N VAL A 300 11.98 5.49 1.62
CA VAL A 300 10.53 5.28 1.46
C VAL A 300 9.94 6.30 0.48
N GLU A 301 10.43 7.54 0.48
CA GLU A 301 9.92 8.59 -0.42
C GLU A 301 10.31 8.38 -1.89
N ILE A 302 11.44 7.73 -2.18
CA ILE A 302 11.92 7.55 -3.56
C ILE A 302 11.24 6.38 -4.26
N ARG A 303 10.87 5.31 -3.53
CA ARG A 303 10.01 4.24 -4.08
C ARG A 303 8.54 4.63 -4.18
N ALA A 304 8.09 5.66 -3.45
CA ALA A 304 6.70 6.14 -3.48
C ALA A 304 6.28 6.69 -4.86
N GLY A 305 7.23 7.08 -5.73
CA GLY A 305 6.94 7.48 -7.10
C GLY A 305 6.62 6.32 -8.06
N VAL A 306 7.03 5.09 -7.73
CA VAL A 306 7.05 3.94 -8.67
C VAL A 306 5.83 3.02 -8.51
N LEU A 307 5.16 3.06 -7.37
CA LEU A 307 3.87 2.40 -7.13
C LEU A 307 3.01 3.30 -6.22
N ALA A 308 2.09 4.07 -6.80
CA ALA A 308 1.08 4.82 -6.05
C ALA A 308 -0.01 3.92 -5.41
N SER A 309 0.36 2.72 -4.98
CA SER A 309 -0.45 1.86 -4.13
C SER A 309 0.49 1.08 -3.22
N VAL A 310 0.38 1.34 -1.92
CA VAL A 310 1.07 0.69 -0.80
C VAL A 310 2.43 1.31 -0.42
N ILE A 311 2.39 2.53 0.12
CA ILE A 311 3.26 2.84 1.26
C ILE A 311 2.77 1.95 2.41
N VAL A 312 3.64 1.12 2.99
CA VAL A 312 3.33 0.46 4.26
C VAL A 312 3.31 1.57 5.30
N MET A 313 2.12 1.96 5.77
CA MET A 313 1.93 3.14 6.61
C MET A 313 2.76 3.07 7.91
N SER A 314 3.09 1.89 8.45
CA SER A 314 4.03 1.76 9.57
C SER A 314 5.42 2.34 9.30
N GLU A 315 5.91 2.27 8.06
CA GLU A 315 7.24 2.78 7.70
C GLU A 315 7.28 4.32 7.80
N THR A 316 6.16 5.00 7.50
CA THR A 316 6.05 6.47 7.67
C THR A 316 6.04 6.93 9.11
N MET A 317 5.87 6.01 10.05
CA MET A 317 5.82 6.25 11.49
C MET A 317 7.07 5.73 12.20
N ASP A 318 8.08 5.26 11.47
CA ASP A 318 9.32 4.80 12.07
C ASP A 318 10.08 5.97 12.69
N GLY A 319 10.56 5.81 13.93
CA GLY A 319 11.19 6.90 14.70
C GLY A 319 10.26 8.03 15.17
N ARG A 320 8.94 7.93 14.96
CA ARG A 320 7.94 9.00 15.28
C ARG A 320 6.99 8.64 16.43
N TRP A 321 7.44 7.78 17.34
CA TRP A 321 6.68 7.38 18.53
C TRP A 321 7.41 7.92 19.76
N VAL A 322 6.78 8.83 20.49
CA VAL A 322 7.32 9.46 21.70
C VAL A 322 6.60 8.87 22.91
N GLY A 323 7.35 8.34 23.88
CA GLY A 323 6.78 7.64 25.02
C GLY A 323 7.75 6.69 25.73
N PRO A 324 7.34 6.13 26.88
CA PRO A 324 6.04 6.30 27.51
C PRO A 324 5.93 7.56 28.38
N MET A 325 4.91 8.36 28.14
CA MET A 325 4.55 9.49 29.01
C MET A 325 3.76 8.99 30.23
N PRO A 326 4.10 9.38 31.47
CA PRO A 326 3.29 9.01 32.63
C PRO A 326 1.83 9.47 32.45
N ILE A 327 0.88 8.64 32.90
CA ILE A 327 -0.55 8.77 32.53
C ILE A 327 -1.18 10.08 33.03
N GLN A 328 -0.86 10.49 34.25
CA GLN A 328 -1.41 11.72 34.81
C GLN A 328 -0.89 12.97 34.05
N PRO A 329 0.44 13.14 33.82
CA PRO A 329 0.94 14.13 32.88
C PRO A 329 0.30 14.08 31.50
N PHE A 330 0.07 12.89 30.93
CA PHE A 330 -0.63 12.76 29.65
C PHE A 330 -2.03 13.38 29.72
N MET A 331 -2.83 13.05 30.74
CA MET A 331 -4.18 13.60 30.89
C MET A 331 -4.16 15.12 31.17
N ASP A 332 -3.26 15.58 32.02
CA ASP A 332 -3.16 17.00 32.40
C ASP A 332 -2.65 17.86 31.23
N SER A 333 -1.70 17.36 30.44
CA SER A 333 -1.21 18.04 29.25
C SER A 333 -2.30 18.23 28.20
N PHE A 334 -3.13 17.21 27.94
CA PHE A 334 -4.10 17.27 26.84
C PHE A 334 -5.50 17.73 27.24
N PHE A 335 -5.91 17.54 28.48
CA PHE A 335 -7.26 17.90 28.96
C PHE A 335 -7.27 18.92 30.11
N GLY A 336 -6.09 19.32 30.62
CA GLY A 336 -5.96 20.16 31.81
C GLY A 336 -6.12 19.36 33.11
N PRO A 337 -5.74 19.95 34.26
CA PRO A 337 -5.90 19.31 35.56
C PRO A 337 -7.39 19.16 35.91
N THR A 338 -7.74 18.11 36.66
CA THR A 338 -9.10 17.94 37.18
C THR A 338 -9.41 19.06 38.19
N ASN A 339 -10.12 20.10 37.76
CA ASN A 339 -10.69 21.06 38.71
C ASN A 339 -11.74 20.32 39.56
N LEU A 340 -11.48 20.25 40.86
CA LEU A 340 -12.34 19.63 41.91
C LEU A 340 -13.77 20.22 42.00
N SER A 341 -14.14 21.18 41.14
CA SER A 341 -15.44 21.85 41.14
C SER A 341 -16.53 21.12 40.34
N HIS A 342 -16.17 20.24 39.41
CA HIS A 342 -17.12 19.31 38.79
C HIS A 342 -17.00 17.98 39.51
N GLN A 343 -18.03 17.62 40.29
CA GLN A 343 -18.10 16.31 40.94
C GLN A 343 -17.96 15.22 39.86
N LYS A 344 -16.80 14.55 39.87
CA LYS A 344 -16.64 13.22 39.25
C LYS A 344 -17.84 12.38 39.73
N PRO A 345 -18.52 11.60 38.87
CA PRO A 345 -19.72 10.89 39.31
C PRO A 345 -19.45 10.06 40.58
N ASP A 346 -20.00 10.52 41.71
CA ASP A 346 -19.73 9.99 43.06
C ASP A 346 -20.39 8.60 43.32
N GLY A 347 -21.00 7.97 42.31
CA GLY A 347 -21.87 6.80 42.47
C GLY A 347 -21.61 5.58 41.58
N SER A 348 -20.93 5.70 40.44
CA SER A 348 -20.74 4.58 39.48
C SER A 348 -19.38 3.89 39.59
N ALA A 349 -18.40 4.51 40.26
CA ALA A 349 -17.06 3.97 40.48
C ALA A 349 -17.02 2.74 41.44
N LYS A 350 -18.10 2.44 42.17
CA LYS A 350 -18.10 1.32 43.14
C LYS A 350 -18.17 -0.07 42.50
N ASN A 351 -18.51 -0.20 41.21
CA ASN A 351 -18.71 -1.50 40.57
C ASN A 351 -17.81 -1.82 39.36
N TRP A 352 -16.89 -0.93 38.95
CA TRP A 352 -15.94 -1.28 37.88
C TRP A 352 -15.05 -2.45 38.31
N LYS A 353 -14.61 -2.47 39.58
CA LYS A 353 -13.89 -3.60 40.15
C LYS A 353 -14.71 -4.89 40.01
N ALA A 354 -16.01 -4.88 40.29
CA ALA A 354 -16.87 -6.04 40.11
C ALA A 354 -17.04 -6.44 38.62
N HIS A 355 -17.13 -5.47 37.70
CA HIS A 355 -17.19 -5.71 36.25
C HIS A 355 -15.91 -6.31 35.67
N PHE A 356 -14.72 -5.94 36.19
CA PHE A 356 -13.46 -6.52 35.73
C PHE A 356 -13.03 -7.77 36.52
N LYS A 357 -13.55 -7.98 37.74
CA LYS A 357 -13.32 -9.20 38.53
C LYS A 357 -14.03 -10.42 37.94
N SER A 358 -15.11 -10.23 37.17
CA SER A 358 -15.76 -11.32 36.41
C SER A 358 -15.00 -11.76 35.15
N LEU A 359 -13.76 -11.29 34.93
CA LEU A 359 -12.96 -11.53 33.72
C LEU A 359 -11.75 -12.45 33.95
N GLU A 360 -11.76 -13.27 35.00
CA GLU A 360 -10.58 -14.07 35.39
C GLU A 360 -10.13 -15.08 34.31
N THR A 361 -10.95 -15.38 33.30
CA THR A 361 -10.54 -16.11 32.10
C THR A 361 -11.31 -15.66 30.85
N LEU A 362 -10.86 -14.60 30.19
CA LEU A 362 -11.33 -14.25 28.84
C LEU A 362 -10.69 -15.19 27.80
N SER A 363 -11.50 -15.83 26.95
CA SER A 363 -11.05 -16.65 25.83
C SER A 363 -11.21 -15.95 24.47
N ASP A 364 -12.06 -14.93 24.37
CA ASP A 364 -12.36 -14.21 23.12
C ASP A 364 -12.25 -12.66 23.26
N ALA A 365 -11.63 -12.02 22.25
CA ALA A 365 -11.52 -10.57 22.14
C ALA A 365 -12.90 -9.90 21.90
N ASN A 366 -13.89 -10.60 21.32
CA ASN A 366 -15.25 -10.08 21.19
C ASN A 366 -15.97 -9.99 22.55
N GLU A 367 -15.69 -10.90 23.47
CA GLU A 367 -16.22 -10.83 24.84
C GLU A 367 -15.64 -9.61 25.56
N MET A 368 -14.32 -9.39 25.45
CA MET A 368 -13.63 -8.21 25.96
C MET A 368 -14.30 -6.91 25.45
N CYS A 369 -14.53 -6.80 24.13
CA CYS A 369 -15.29 -5.69 23.54
C CYS A 369 -16.67 -5.50 24.19
N GLY A 370 -17.43 -6.58 24.38
CA GLY A 370 -18.78 -6.52 24.96
C GLY A 370 -18.78 -6.12 26.43
N HIS A 371 -17.75 -6.49 27.19
CA HIS A 371 -17.58 -6.06 28.59
C HIS A 371 -17.18 -4.59 28.69
N ILE A 372 -16.23 -4.14 27.88
CA ILE A 372 -15.81 -2.72 27.85
C ILE A 372 -16.98 -1.84 27.42
N GLN A 373 -17.74 -2.24 26.39
CA GLN A 373 -18.93 -1.50 25.95
C GLN A 373 -19.95 -1.37 27.08
N ARG A 374 -20.23 -2.46 27.81
CA ARG A 374 -21.16 -2.45 28.95
C ARG A 374 -20.67 -1.53 30.07
N LEU A 375 -19.40 -1.64 30.46
CA LEU A 375 -18.80 -0.78 31.48
C LEU A 375 -18.93 0.70 31.11
N ILE A 376 -18.53 1.08 29.90
CA ILE A 376 -18.58 2.47 29.45
C ILE A 376 -20.03 2.97 29.50
N SER A 377 -20.97 2.17 28.99
CA SER A 377 -22.40 2.50 28.97
C SER A 377 -23.02 2.65 30.36
N THR A 378 -22.57 1.87 31.36
CA THR A 378 -23.13 1.91 32.74
C THR A 378 -22.37 2.83 33.68
N SER A 379 -21.13 3.20 33.35
CA SER A 379 -20.26 4.01 34.21
C SER A 379 -20.65 5.50 34.28
N GLY A 380 -21.40 6.01 33.31
CA GLY A 380 -21.62 7.46 33.16
C GLY A 380 -20.35 8.24 32.80
N ALA A 381 -19.26 7.57 32.44
CA ALA A 381 -17.99 8.20 32.08
C ALA A 381 -17.99 8.87 30.70
N THR A 382 -19.03 8.68 29.88
CA THR A 382 -19.12 9.27 28.55
C THR A 382 -20.41 10.08 28.37
N PRO A 383 -20.59 11.20 29.10
CA PRO A 383 -21.76 12.05 28.95
C PRO A 383 -21.91 12.54 27.51
N GLY A 384 -23.14 12.45 26.97
CA GLY A 384 -23.45 12.91 25.61
C GLY A 384 -22.84 12.08 24.48
N MET A 385 -22.25 10.91 24.76
CA MET A 385 -21.67 10.03 23.76
C MET A 385 -22.06 8.57 23.96
N LYS A 386 -22.12 7.83 22.85
CA LYS A 386 -22.44 6.40 22.86
C LYS A 386 -21.27 5.58 22.37
N VAL A 387 -21.02 4.45 23.03
CA VAL A 387 -20.03 3.46 22.59
C VAL A 387 -20.72 2.41 21.73
N LEU A 388 -20.34 2.30 20.46
CA LEU A 388 -20.84 1.28 19.56
C LEU A 388 -19.71 0.39 19.07
N ARG A 389 -20.06 -0.86 18.80
CA ARG A 389 -19.18 -1.80 18.12
C ARG A 389 -19.23 -1.51 16.63
N VAL A 390 -18.08 -1.18 16.04
CA VAL A 390 -17.95 -0.99 14.60
C VAL A 390 -17.47 -2.30 14.00
N ALA A 391 -18.33 -2.94 13.21
CA ALA A 391 -17.98 -4.13 12.44
C ALA A 391 -17.10 -3.74 11.24
N PRO A 392 -16.23 -4.64 10.75
CA PRO A 392 -15.50 -4.43 9.49
C PRO A 392 -16.49 -4.19 8.33
N GLN A 393 -16.63 -2.94 7.86
CA GLN A 393 -17.50 -2.63 6.72
C GLN A 393 -16.78 -2.75 5.37
N ALA A 394 -17.57 -3.09 4.35
CA ALA A 394 -17.13 -3.39 2.98
C ALA A 394 -16.66 -2.14 2.22
N LYS A 395 -15.44 -2.24 1.65
CA LYS A 395 -14.79 -1.66 0.46
C LYS A 395 -15.13 -0.25 -0.09
N GLU A 396 -16.21 0.45 0.26
CA GLU A 396 -16.65 1.63 -0.52
C GLU A 396 -15.86 2.92 -0.28
N VAL A 397 -15.11 3.07 0.82
CA VAL A 397 -14.46 4.36 1.18
C VAL A 397 -12.94 4.26 1.39
N GLY A 398 -12.33 3.10 1.17
CA GLY A 398 -10.91 2.89 1.51
C GLY A 398 -10.59 2.95 3.02
N TYR A 399 -11.58 3.25 3.87
CA TYR A 399 -11.55 3.03 5.31
C TYR A 399 -11.95 1.57 5.59
N VAL A 400 -10.99 0.66 5.53
CA VAL A 400 -11.20 -0.74 5.92
C VAL A 400 -10.68 -0.92 7.34
N GLN A 401 -11.59 -1.04 8.30
CA GLN A 401 -11.25 -1.45 9.66
C GLN A 401 -11.12 -2.98 9.65
N LYS A 402 -9.91 -3.49 9.93
CA LYS A 402 -9.59 -4.92 9.79
C LYS A 402 -10.17 -5.81 10.89
N ARG A 403 -10.68 -5.22 11.98
CA ARG A 403 -11.13 -5.92 13.19
C ARG A 403 -12.25 -5.14 13.88
N THR A 404 -13.02 -5.84 14.70
CA THR A 404 -13.99 -5.27 15.63
C THR A 404 -13.29 -4.24 16.52
N THR A 405 -13.76 -3.01 16.49
CA THR A 405 -13.29 -1.94 17.39
C THR A 405 -14.50 -1.29 18.04
N LEU A 406 -14.31 -0.73 19.23
CA LEU A 406 -15.33 0.13 19.82
C LEU A 406 -15.04 1.56 19.36
N ALA A 407 -16.08 2.24 18.89
CA ALA A 407 -16.03 3.66 18.58
C ALA A 407 -16.92 4.42 19.56
N LEU A 408 -16.41 5.55 20.05
CA LEU A 408 -17.23 6.54 20.75
C LEU A 408 -17.80 7.51 19.71
N LEU A 409 -19.12 7.64 19.69
CA LEU A 409 -19.87 8.41 18.68
C LEU A 409 -20.65 9.54 19.36
N SER A 410 -20.75 10.68 18.68
CA SER A 410 -21.54 11.84 19.13
C SER A 410 -23.03 11.75 18.77
N ASP A 411 -23.40 10.96 17.74
CA ASP A 411 -24.78 10.83 17.23
C ASP A 411 -25.13 9.36 16.91
N GLU A 412 -26.43 9.06 16.72
CA GLU A 412 -26.96 7.69 16.59
C GLU A 412 -26.68 6.98 15.26
N ASP A 413 -26.01 7.61 14.28
CA ASP A 413 -25.72 6.96 13.00
C ASP A 413 -24.30 6.36 12.97
N PRO A 414 -24.15 5.03 13.15
CA PRO A 414 -22.87 4.32 13.11
C PRO A 414 -22.28 4.17 11.70
N LEU A 415 -23.02 4.52 10.64
CA LEU A 415 -22.56 4.42 9.25
C LEU A 415 -21.79 5.65 8.79
N LEU A 416 -21.88 6.75 9.53
CA LEU A 416 -21.14 7.97 9.23
C LEU A 416 -19.76 7.93 9.88
N LEU A 417 -18.71 7.72 9.07
CA LEU A 417 -17.33 7.92 9.51
C LEU A 417 -17.15 9.29 10.19
N GLU A 418 -17.99 10.28 9.85
CA GLU A 418 -18.03 11.64 10.40
C GLU A 418 -18.41 11.72 11.89
N SER A 419 -19.20 10.78 12.43
CA SER A 419 -19.67 10.80 13.83
C SER A 419 -18.65 10.18 14.81
N MET A 420 -17.64 9.48 14.31
CA MET A 420 -16.59 8.83 15.10
C MET A 420 -15.69 9.85 15.80
N GLN A 421 -15.63 9.77 17.13
CA GLN A 421 -14.82 10.65 17.99
C GLN A 421 -13.54 9.99 18.47
N LEU A 422 -13.65 8.78 19.02
CA LEU A 422 -12.54 8.03 19.64
C LEU A 422 -12.59 6.57 19.22
N CYS A 423 -11.43 5.99 18.88
CA CYS A 423 -11.30 4.55 18.61
C CYS A 423 -10.69 3.83 19.81
N ILE A 424 -11.27 2.69 20.18
CA ILE A 424 -10.78 1.78 21.22
C ILE A 424 -10.51 0.43 20.58
N THR A 425 -9.26 -0.01 20.59
CA THR A 425 -8.84 -1.32 20.10
C THR A 425 -8.76 -2.30 21.27
N THR A 426 -9.14 -3.55 21.03
CA THR A 426 -9.16 -4.61 22.06
C THR A 426 -8.45 -5.85 21.54
N LYS A 427 -7.52 -6.40 22.33
CA LYS A 427 -6.81 -7.65 22.05
C LYS A 427 -6.56 -8.46 23.32
N LEU A 428 -6.43 -9.77 23.17
CA LEU A 428 -6.01 -10.67 24.24
C LEU A 428 -4.50 -10.94 24.17
N SER A 429 -3.81 -10.92 25.31
CA SER A 429 -2.35 -11.18 25.40
C SER A 429 -1.93 -12.56 24.87
N LYS A 430 -2.78 -13.59 24.99
CA LYS A 430 -2.52 -14.94 24.45
C LYS A 430 -2.49 -15.00 22.91
N GLN A 431 -3.24 -14.14 22.23
CA GLN A 431 -3.28 -14.11 20.76
C GLN A 431 -1.98 -13.54 20.17
N GLU A 432 -1.33 -12.58 20.86
CA GLU A 432 -0.03 -12.04 20.42
C GLU A 432 1.14 -13.02 20.68
N LEU A 433 1.05 -13.84 21.74
CA LEU A 433 1.93 -14.99 22.03
C LEU A 433 2.03 -16.02 20.90
N GLN A 434 0.92 -16.32 20.24
CA GLN A 434 0.90 -17.25 19.12
C GLN A 434 1.38 -16.61 17.81
N GLU A 435 1.13 -15.31 17.61
CA GLU A 435 1.53 -14.59 16.41
C GLU A 435 3.05 -14.30 16.35
N GLU A 436 3.73 -14.06 17.49
CA GLU A 436 5.19 -13.80 17.55
C GLU A 436 6.07 -15.05 17.64
N LYS A 437 5.59 -16.18 18.20
CA LYS A 437 6.36 -17.45 18.21
C LYS A 437 6.67 -18.00 16.81
N ARG A 438 6.03 -17.47 15.76
CA ARG A 438 6.35 -17.74 14.35
C ARG A 438 7.54 -16.91 13.82
N SER A 439 7.99 -15.90 14.56
CA SER A 439 9.23 -15.15 14.31
C SER A 439 10.36 -15.78 15.13
N LYS A 440 11.35 -16.37 14.45
CA LYS A 440 12.48 -17.04 15.10
C LYS A 440 13.39 -16.01 15.78
N ASP A 441 13.26 -15.83 17.09
CA ASP A 441 14.40 -15.47 17.96
C ASP A 441 14.07 -15.77 19.44
N ASP A 442 15.10 -16.22 20.14
CA ASP A 442 15.05 -17.00 21.37
C ASP A 442 15.33 -16.12 22.60
N LYS A 443 14.42 -16.05 23.58
CA LYS A 443 14.63 -15.98 25.06
C LYS A 443 13.42 -15.45 25.84
N HIS A 444 13.00 -16.25 26.83
CA HIS A 444 11.71 -16.19 27.52
C HIS A 444 11.66 -15.30 28.80
N LYS A 445 12.28 -14.11 28.83
CA LYS A 445 12.17 -13.16 29.98
C LYS A 445 11.80 -11.71 29.64
N GLU A 446 11.79 -11.32 28.36
CA GLU A 446 11.47 -9.96 27.85
C GLU A 446 10.03 -9.83 27.30
N TYR A 447 9.12 -10.70 27.71
CA TYR A 447 7.87 -10.94 26.97
C TYR A 447 6.84 -9.78 27.02
N CYS A 448 6.80 -9.02 28.12
CA CYS A 448 5.97 -7.80 28.20
C CYS A 448 6.61 -6.60 27.47
N ASP A 449 7.92 -6.55 27.35
CA ASP A 449 8.63 -5.42 26.72
C ASP A 449 8.54 -5.45 25.19
N VAL A 450 8.30 -6.64 24.61
CA VAL A 450 8.08 -6.83 23.17
C VAL A 450 6.63 -6.50 22.75
N LEU A 451 5.63 -6.97 23.52
CA LEU A 451 4.20 -6.66 23.32
C LEU A 451 3.90 -5.15 23.37
N PHE A 452 4.65 -4.42 24.19
CA PHE A 452 4.52 -2.97 24.39
C PHE A 452 5.68 -2.16 23.79
N GLY A 453 6.45 -2.75 22.87
CA GLY A 453 7.67 -2.19 22.28
C GLY A 453 7.50 -0.95 21.38
N LEU A 454 6.42 -0.18 21.53
CA LEU A 454 6.30 1.19 21.00
C LEU A 454 7.40 2.11 21.56
N GLU A 455 7.91 1.77 22.75
CA GLU A 455 8.82 2.58 23.56
C GLU A 455 10.28 2.49 23.16
N ASN A 456 10.73 1.53 22.32
CA ASN A 456 12.17 1.33 22.07
C ASN A 456 12.63 1.66 20.64
N GLY A 457 11.81 2.38 19.86
CA GLY A 457 12.14 2.95 18.54
C GLY A 457 12.52 1.96 17.41
N ARG A 458 12.99 0.75 17.72
CA ARG A 458 13.55 -0.23 16.76
C ARG A 458 13.14 -1.69 17.04
N LYS A 459 12.61 -2.02 18.22
CA LYS A 459 12.26 -3.40 18.64
C LYS A 459 10.75 -3.72 18.70
N GLY A 460 9.87 -2.75 18.51
CA GLY A 460 8.42 -2.99 18.52
C GLY A 460 7.91 -3.67 17.24
N CYS A 461 6.97 -4.60 17.39
CA CYS A 461 6.33 -5.32 16.28
C CYS A 461 5.71 -4.32 15.28
N ALA A 462 6.26 -4.24 14.06
CA ALA A 462 5.79 -3.35 12.99
C ALA A 462 4.27 -3.51 12.71
N ARG A 463 3.75 -4.72 12.94
CA ARG A 463 2.34 -5.06 12.80
C ARG A 463 1.43 -4.36 13.83
N CYS A 464 1.89 -4.20 15.08
CA CYS A 464 1.14 -3.45 16.10
C CYS A 464 1.07 -1.95 15.75
N ARG A 465 2.17 -1.38 15.24
CA ARG A 465 2.21 0.00 14.74
C ARG A 465 1.26 0.21 13.57
N ASP A 466 1.27 -0.69 12.59
CA ASP A 466 0.35 -0.66 11.44
C ASP A 466 -1.13 -0.63 11.85
N GLU A 467 -1.50 -1.40 12.88
CA GLU A 467 -2.87 -1.45 13.36
C GLU A 467 -3.29 -0.15 14.04
N LEU A 468 -2.46 0.40 14.91
CA LEU A 468 -2.71 1.67 15.59
C LEU A 468 -2.79 2.84 14.60
N VAL A 469 -1.89 2.87 13.62
CA VAL A 469 -1.91 3.86 12.53
C VAL A 469 -3.19 3.71 11.69
N SER A 470 -3.68 2.48 11.50
CA SER A 470 -4.95 2.26 10.80
C SER A 470 -6.14 2.88 11.52
N GLN A 471 -6.11 3.01 12.86
CA GLN A 471 -7.16 3.70 13.62
C GLN A 471 -7.02 5.23 13.55
N ALA A 472 -5.79 5.73 13.44
CA ALA A 472 -5.51 7.16 13.25
C ALA A 472 -5.92 7.68 11.86
N LYS A 473 -6.35 6.80 10.93
CA LYS A 473 -6.84 7.18 9.59
C LYS A 473 -8.01 8.16 9.60
N VAL A 474 -8.72 8.29 10.73
CA VAL A 474 -9.73 9.36 10.90
C VAL A 474 -9.16 10.76 10.58
N LEU A 475 -7.86 10.99 10.81
CA LEU A 475 -7.15 12.22 10.43
C LEU A 475 -7.11 12.46 8.91
N LEU A 476 -7.23 11.41 8.11
CA LEU A 476 -7.29 11.53 6.65
C LEU A 476 -8.68 12.01 6.24
N TYR A 477 -9.74 11.46 6.83
CA TYR A 477 -11.12 11.65 6.39
C TYR A 477 -11.86 12.81 7.04
N GLN A 478 -11.64 13.05 8.32
CA GLN A 478 -12.26 14.16 9.05
C GLN A 478 -11.36 15.40 9.04
N HIS A 479 -11.97 16.57 9.28
CA HIS A 479 -11.25 17.81 9.56
C HIS A 479 -10.78 17.80 11.02
N ARG A 480 -9.61 17.18 11.25
CA ARG A 480 -8.98 17.04 12.57
C ARG A 480 -7.54 17.55 12.58
N THR A 481 -7.18 18.18 13.69
CA THR A 481 -5.81 18.58 14.02
C THR A 481 -5.01 17.42 14.62
N HIS A 482 -5.67 16.62 15.47
CA HIS A 482 -5.10 15.45 16.12
C HIS A 482 -6.20 14.43 16.44
N ALA A 483 -5.82 13.21 16.80
CA ALA A 483 -6.73 12.14 17.14
C ALA A 483 -6.22 11.33 18.35
N PHE A 484 -7.13 10.89 19.21
CA PHE A 484 -6.81 9.99 20.31
C PHE A 484 -7.22 8.56 19.95
N VAL A 485 -6.47 7.59 20.46
CA VAL A 485 -6.75 6.16 20.34
C VAL A 485 -6.47 5.50 21.69
N ILE A 486 -7.37 4.62 22.13
CA ILE A 486 -7.12 3.75 23.29
C ILE A 486 -6.73 2.38 22.76
N GLN A 487 -5.60 1.87 23.22
CA GLN A 487 -5.18 0.49 22.99
C GLN A 487 -5.43 -0.32 24.25
N MET A 488 -6.23 -1.38 24.15
CA MET A 488 -6.47 -2.32 25.25
C MET A 488 -5.92 -3.69 24.86
N VAL A 489 -4.94 -4.17 25.61
CA VAL A 489 -4.32 -5.50 25.47
C VAL A 489 -4.38 -6.17 26.82
N ASP A 490 -5.28 -7.14 27.00
CA ASP A 490 -5.58 -7.70 28.30
C ASP A 490 -4.33 -8.19 29.08
N PRO A 491 -4.10 -7.75 30.33
CA PRO A 491 -4.97 -6.90 31.18
C PRO A 491 -4.61 -5.40 31.23
N TYR A 492 -3.82 -4.91 30.27
CA TYR A 492 -3.32 -3.54 30.23
C TYR A 492 -4.04 -2.65 29.21
N ALA A 493 -4.05 -1.35 29.47
CA ALA A 493 -4.52 -0.32 28.54
C ALA A 493 -3.47 0.78 28.39
N ARG A 494 -3.57 1.52 27.28
CA ARG A 494 -2.67 2.61 26.91
C ARG A 494 -3.42 3.68 26.13
N LEU A 495 -3.06 4.93 26.37
CA LEU A 495 -3.60 6.11 25.70
C LEU A 495 -2.60 6.59 24.66
N ILE A 496 -3.09 6.96 23.48
CA ILE A 496 -2.25 7.39 22.36
C ILE A 496 -2.86 8.64 21.74
N ARG A 497 -2.03 9.64 21.47
CA ARG A 497 -2.39 10.86 20.73
C ARG A 497 -1.58 10.90 19.43
N PHE A 498 -2.25 10.96 18.29
CA PHE A 498 -1.65 11.17 16.98
C PHE A 498 -1.82 12.61 16.52
N ASP A 499 -0.76 13.21 16.00
CA ASP A 499 -0.82 14.43 15.18
C ASP A 499 -0.04 14.23 13.86
N ARG A 500 0.29 15.32 13.16
CA ARG A 500 0.95 15.23 11.86
C ARG A 500 2.45 14.95 11.91
N ASP A 501 3.06 14.96 13.10
CA ASP A 501 4.47 14.60 13.24
C ASP A 501 4.65 13.14 13.65
N GLY A 502 3.78 12.67 14.53
CA GLY A 502 3.87 11.31 15.05
C GLY A 502 2.80 10.98 16.07
N ALA A 503 3.18 10.16 17.05
CA ALA A 503 2.31 9.72 18.13
C ALA A 503 2.98 9.87 19.50
N ILE A 504 2.24 10.42 20.46
CA ILE A 504 2.61 10.44 21.87
C ILE A 504 1.86 9.30 22.57
N VAL A 505 2.61 8.52 23.34
CA VAL A 505 2.14 7.25 23.90
C VAL A 505 2.25 7.31 25.42
N SER A 506 1.16 7.02 26.14
CA SER A 506 1.19 6.95 27.61
C SER A 506 1.92 5.68 28.09
N ALA A 507 2.34 5.68 29.36
CA ALA A 507 2.65 4.46 30.09
C ALA A 507 1.41 3.55 30.11
N ARG A 508 1.64 2.24 30.14
CA ARG A 508 0.57 1.25 30.30
C ARG A 508 0.07 1.23 31.74
N PHE A 509 -1.22 0.96 31.94
CA PHE A 509 -1.83 0.72 33.24
C PHE A 509 -2.69 -0.52 33.23
N HIS A 510 -2.87 -1.14 34.38
CA HIS A 510 -3.63 -2.37 34.50
C HIS A 510 -5.11 -2.06 34.66
N TYR A 511 -5.91 -2.12 33.60
CA TYR A 511 -7.30 -1.62 33.65
C TYR A 511 -8.22 -2.39 34.60
N ARG A 512 -7.84 -3.60 35.03
CA ARG A 512 -8.59 -4.39 36.02
C ARG A 512 -8.29 -3.99 37.47
N GLU A 513 -7.17 -3.31 37.71
CA GLU A 513 -6.72 -2.85 39.03
C GLU A 513 -6.75 -1.33 39.17
N GLU A 514 -6.62 -0.62 38.05
CA GLU A 514 -6.51 0.83 37.91
C GLU A 514 -7.57 1.35 36.93
N GLY A 515 -8.75 0.71 36.88
CA GLY A 515 -9.83 1.06 35.96
C GLY A 515 -10.34 2.50 36.10
N ASP A 516 -10.10 3.12 37.26
CA ASP A 516 -10.37 4.54 37.50
C ASP A 516 -9.63 5.46 36.50
N LEU A 517 -8.43 5.08 36.03
CA LEU A 517 -7.66 5.86 35.04
C LEU A 517 -8.33 5.86 33.66
N LEU A 518 -8.88 4.72 33.23
CA LEU A 518 -9.63 4.61 31.98
C LEU A 518 -10.92 5.43 32.03
N LEU A 519 -11.67 5.32 33.14
CA LEU A 519 -12.91 6.07 33.33
C LEU A 519 -12.65 7.58 33.43
N GLU A 520 -11.56 7.98 34.06
CA GLU A 520 -11.16 9.38 34.14
C GLU A 520 -10.79 9.95 32.77
N PHE A 521 -10.00 9.23 31.97
CA PHE A 521 -9.71 9.64 30.59
C PHE A 521 -10.99 9.81 29.77
N LEU A 522 -11.90 8.83 29.79
CA LEU A 522 -13.15 8.88 29.04
C LEU A 522 -14.04 10.05 29.49
N TRP A 523 -14.08 10.32 30.79
CA TRP A 523 -14.83 11.44 31.36
C TRP A 523 -14.23 12.79 30.95
N ARG A 524 -12.91 12.95 31.05
CA ARG A 524 -12.22 14.17 30.59
C ARG A 524 -12.41 14.37 29.08
N TYR A 525 -12.23 13.31 28.28
CA TYR A 525 -12.41 13.36 26.82
C TYR A 525 -13.84 13.77 26.43
N SER A 526 -14.86 13.22 27.09
CA SER A 526 -16.27 13.48 26.75
C SER A 526 -16.70 14.89 27.15
N ASN A 527 -16.16 15.43 28.26
CA ASN A 527 -16.40 16.81 28.70
C ASN A 527 -15.49 17.85 28.02
N ALA A 528 -14.46 17.41 27.29
CA ALA A 528 -13.57 18.31 26.57
C ALA A 528 -14.30 18.98 25.40
N SER A 529 -13.88 20.21 25.06
CA SER A 529 -14.36 20.91 23.87
C SER A 529 -14.04 20.11 22.60
N GLU A 530 -14.80 20.35 21.52
CA GLU A 530 -14.53 19.70 20.23
C GLU A 530 -13.11 19.94 19.74
N GLU A 531 -12.59 21.16 19.95
CA GLU A 531 -11.22 21.55 19.62
C GLU A 531 -10.19 20.71 20.40
N THR A 532 -10.41 20.52 21.70
CA THR A 532 -9.55 19.70 22.57
C THR A 532 -9.64 18.21 22.20
N ARG A 533 -10.75 17.75 21.64
CA ARG A 533 -10.88 16.41 21.03
C ARG A 533 -10.23 16.31 19.64
N GLY A 534 -9.72 17.42 19.11
CA GLY A 534 -9.00 17.50 17.85
C GLY A 534 -9.83 17.88 16.64
N ARG A 535 -11.07 18.35 16.78
CA ARG A 535 -11.83 18.94 15.65
C ARG A 535 -11.28 20.31 15.31
N ASP A 536 -11.17 20.61 14.02
CA ASP A 536 -10.75 21.93 13.57
C ASP A 536 -11.88 22.96 13.79
N PRO A 537 -11.69 23.98 14.64
CA PRO A 537 -12.73 24.95 14.99
C PRO A 537 -13.05 25.92 13.85
N THR A 538 -12.28 25.89 12.75
CA THR A 538 -12.48 26.74 11.57
C THR A 538 -13.31 26.06 10.47
N VAL A 539 -13.80 24.84 10.74
CA VAL A 539 -14.58 24.04 9.78
C VAL A 539 -15.96 23.74 10.33
N PHE A 540 -16.98 24.08 9.55
CA PHE A 540 -18.38 23.93 9.94
C PHE A 540 -19.11 23.05 8.94
N ARG A 541 -20.09 22.28 9.42
CA ARG A 541 -21.02 21.59 8.51
C ARG A 541 -21.87 22.64 7.78
N ALA A 542 -21.98 22.54 6.47
CA ALA A 542 -22.82 23.44 5.70
C ALA A 542 -24.30 23.24 6.06
N THR A 543 -25.06 24.33 6.09
CA THR A 543 -26.52 24.30 6.19
C THR A 543 -27.12 23.59 4.98
N VAL A 544 -28.39 23.18 5.05
CA VAL A 544 -29.07 22.51 3.92
C VAL A 544 -29.04 23.38 2.65
N ALA A 545 -29.23 24.69 2.80
CA ALA A 545 -29.18 25.65 1.69
C ALA A 545 -27.77 25.81 1.11
N GLU A 546 -26.75 26.00 1.97
CA GLU A 546 -25.35 26.06 1.54
C GLU A 546 -24.92 24.76 0.84
N ALA A 547 -25.32 23.60 1.37
CA ALA A 547 -25.02 22.30 0.79
C ALA A 547 -25.66 22.11 -0.59
N ALA A 548 -26.90 22.56 -0.78
CA ALA A 548 -27.57 22.52 -2.08
C ALA A 548 -26.85 23.43 -3.09
N LEU A 549 -26.50 24.65 -2.69
CA LEU A 549 -25.79 25.63 -3.51
C LEU A 549 -24.39 25.11 -3.93
N ALA A 550 -23.62 24.57 -2.98
CA ALA A 550 -22.31 24.00 -3.26
C ALA A 550 -22.40 22.82 -4.24
N LYS A 551 -23.39 21.93 -4.06
CA LYS A 551 -23.60 20.80 -4.97
C LYS A 551 -23.97 21.26 -6.38
N GLU A 552 -24.80 22.28 -6.51
CA GLU A 552 -25.15 22.89 -7.80
C GLU A 552 -23.91 23.47 -8.50
N LYS A 553 -23.17 24.35 -7.81
CA LYS A 553 -22.04 25.09 -8.38
C LYS A 553 -20.81 24.21 -8.64
N LEU A 554 -20.61 23.15 -7.85
CA LEU A 554 -19.43 22.27 -7.93
C LEU A 554 -19.68 20.97 -8.71
N ALA A 555 -20.92 20.67 -9.14
CA ALA A 555 -21.26 19.42 -9.83
C ALA A 555 -20.34 19.09 -11.02
N GLY A 556 -19.93 20.09 -11.81
CA GLY A 556 -19.05 19.92 -12.97
C GLY A 556 -17.59 19.59 -12.64
N TRP A 557 -17.19 19.75 -11.37
CA TRP A 557 -15.82 19.57 -10.89
C TRP A 557 -15.62 18.30 -10.08
N VAL A 558 -16.70 17.78 -9.48
CA VAL A 558 -16.67 16.60 -8.63
C VAL A 558 -16.68 15.32 -9.47
N ARG A 559 -15.80 14.36 -9.15
CA ARG A 559 -15.84 13.02 -9.77
C ARG A 559 -17.10 12.30 -9.31
N LYS A 560 -17.65 11.36 -10.10
CA LYS A 560 -18.75 10.51 -9.61
C LYS A 560 -18.27 9.75 -8.36
N VAL A 561 -18.73 10.14 -7.18
CA VAL A 561 -18.43 9.48 -5.90
C VAL A 561 -19.75 9.00 -5.28
N SER A 562 -19.74 7.83 -4.66
CA SER A 562 -20.85 7.34 -3.83
C SER A 562 -21.17 8.34 -2.72
N GLY A 563 -22.46 8.51 -2.40
CA GLY A 563 -23.04 9.65 -1.68
C GLY A 563 -22.69 9.82 -0.19
N ILE A 564 -21.42 9.69 0.19
CA ILE A 564 -20.95 9.63 1.58
C ILE A 564 -20.39 10.98 2.07
N TRP A 565 -20.04 11.90 1.16
CA TRP A 565 -19.36 13.15 1.52
C TRP A 565 -20.34 14.28 1.86
N SER A 566 -20.23 14.82 3.09
CA SER A 566 -20.90 16.06 3.49
C SER A 566 -20.25 17.29 2.85
N VAL A 567 -21.03 18.36 2.73
CA VAL A 567 -20.53 19.70 2.37
C VAL A 567 -20.10 20.42 3.64
N TYR A 568 -18.96 21.08 3.60
CA TYR A 568 -18.39 21.85 4.70
C TYR A 568 -18.21 23.31 4.29
N LYS A 569 -18.34 24.20 5.27
CA LYS A 569 -17.95 25.60 5.17
C LYS A 569 -16.62 25.79 5.90
N LEU A 570 -15.61 26.22 5.15
CA LEU A 570 -14.29 26.55 5.68
C LEU A 570 -14.20 28.05 5.92
N VAL A 571 -13.81 28.44 7.13
CA VAL A 571 -13.48 29.82 7.47
C VAL A 571 -11.97 30.01 7.32
N ILE A 572 -11.59 30.94 6.46
CA ILE A 572 -10.18 31.18 6.08
C ILE A 572 -9.87 32.64 6.37
N GLN A 573 -8.78 32.90 7.07
CA GLN A 573 -8.40 34.25 7.49
C GLN A 573 -6.99 34.58 7.02
N ASP A 574 -6.83 35.76 6.44
CA ASP A 574 -5.55 36.34 6.10
C ASP A 574 -5.00 37.12 7.30
N ARG A 575 -3.72 36.91 7.58
CA ARG A 575 -3.01 37.45 8.74
C ARG A 575 -1.89 38.39 8.37
N ASP A 576 -1.70 38.64 7.08
CA ASP A 576 -0.78 39.65 6.64
C ASP A 576 -1.30 41.02 7.05
N SER A 577 -0.70 41.53 8.13
CA SER A 577 -1.00 42.86 8.68
C SER A 577 -0.78 43.99 7.66
N SER A 578 0.04 43.75 6.63
CA SER A 578 0.36 44.74 5.59
C SER A 578 -0.71 44.86 4.49
N ARG A 579 -1.62 43.88 4.35
CA ARG A 579 -2.73 43.97 3.39
C ARG A 579 -3.73 45.04 3.80
N THR A 580 -4.01 45.99 2.91
CA THR A 580 -5.02 47.03 3.10
C THR A 580 -6.41 46.64 2.59
N ASP A 581 -6.54 45.49 1.93
CA ASP A 581 -7.79 45.01 1.34
C ASP A 581 -8.83 44.66 2.42
N GLU A 582 -10.11 44.93 2.12
CA GLU A 582 -11.22 44.75 3.06
C GLU A 582 -11.51 43.27 3.39
N ARG A 583 -11.21 42.35 2.47
CA ARG A 583 -11.61 40.94 2.58
C ARG A 583 -10.53 40.05 3.22
N ARG A 584 -10.23 40.31 4.49
CA ARG A 584 -9.28 39.52 5.31
C ARG A 584 -9.84 38.18 5.81
N LYS A 585 -11.12 37.88 5.56
CA LYS A 585 -11.78 36.64 5.92
C LYS A 585 -12.62 36.17 4.75
N MET A 586 -12.55 34.90 4.43
CA MET A 586 -13.37 34.23 3.41
C MET A 586 -14.08 33.02 4.00
N GLU A 587 -15.32 32.80 3.58
CA GLU A 587 -16.08 31.59 3.87
C GLU A 587 -16.28 30.82 2.55
N VAL A 588 -15.68 29.63 2.45
CA VAL A 588 -15.70 28.84 1.22
C VAL A 588 -16.41 27.52 1.47
N LEU A 589 -17.37 27.18 0.60
CA LEU A 589 -18.07 25.91 0.64
C LEU A 589 -17.26 24.86 -0.15
N VAL A 590 -16.97 23.72 0.49
CA VAL A 590 -16.23 22.60 -0.10
C VAL A 590 -17.04 21.32 0.04
N TRP A 591 -16.90 20.42 -0.93
CA TRP A 591 -17.66 19.15 -0.93
C TRP A 591 -16.74 17.94 -0.98
N VAL A 592 -16.17 17.64 -2.15
CA VAL A 592 -15.27 16.50 -2.32
C VAL A 592 -13.85 17.02 -2.56
N PRO A 593 -12.85 16.51 -1.83
CA PRO A 593 -11.44 16.81 -2.09
C PRO A 593 -11.04 16.47 -3.54
N ALA A 594 -10.33 17.37 -4.20
CA ALA A 594 -9.70 17.13 -5.51
C ALA A 594 -8.39 16.34 -5.37
N SER A 595 -7.69 16.50 -4.25
CA SER A 595 -6.48 15.76 -3.86
C SER A 595 -6.54 15.37 -2.38
N TRP A 596 -5.92 14.23 -2.04
CA TRP A 596 -6.04 13.61 -0.72
C TRP A 596 -4.70 13.07 -0.19
N PRO A 597 -4.45 13.13 1.13
CA PRO A 597 -3.21 12.63 1.71
C PRO A 597 -3.13 11.10 1.72
N LEU A 598 -1.92 10.57 1.48
CA LEU A 598 -1.64 9.13 1.53
C LEU A 598 -1.09 8.65 2.89
N SER A 599 -0.69 9.58 3.77
CA SER A 599 -0.12 9.30 5.09
C SER A 599 -0.82 10.11 6.18
N VAL A 600 -0.85 9.57 7.40
CA VAL A 600 -1.38 10.24 8.60
C VAL A 600 -0.47 11.38 9.05
N THR A 601 0.84 11.25 8.84
CA THR A 601 1.88 12.23 9.16
C THR A 601 2.42 12.96 7.93
N GLY A 602 3.21 14.01 8.15
CA GLY A 602 3.80 14.85 7.11
C GLY A 602 2.88 16.01 6.72
N ARG A 603 2.97 16.45 5.46
CA ARG A 603 2.21 17.61 4.95
C ARG A 603 0.70 17.41 4.97
N ALA A 604 0.24 16.15 4.87
CA ALA A 604 -1.17 15.77 4.85
C ALA A 604 -2.07 16.66 3.95
N THR A 605 -1.54 17.12 2.81
CA THR A 605 -2.18 18.11 1.94
C THR A 605 -3.53 17.62 1.39
N LYS A 606 -4.58 18.42 1.61
CA LYS A 606 -5.89 18.30 0.96
C LYS A 606 -6.11 19.53 0.09
N GLY A 607 -6.46 19.29 -1.17
CA GLY A 607 -6.88 20.34 -2.11
C GLY A 607 -8.37 20.21 -2.39
N TYR A 608 -9.11 21.32 -2.30
CA TYR A 608 -10.53 21.38 -2.60
C TYR A 608 -10.78 22.32 -3.76
N ILE A 609 -11.72 21.94 -4.62
CA ILE A 609 -12.39 22.89 -5.49
C ILE A 609 -13.57 23.41 -4.68
N GLY A 610 -13.48 24.67 -4.27
CA GLY A 610 -14.44 25.33 -3.40
C GLY A 610 -15.30 26.34 -4.15
N TYR A 611 -16.41 26.71 -3.56
CA TYR A 611 -17.28 27.77 -4.04
C TYR A 611 -17.31 28.90 -3.01
N ASP A 612 -17.00 30.10 -3.45
CA ASP A 612 -17.08 31.33 -2.67
C ASP A 612 -18.42 32.03 -2.96
N PRO A 613 -19.39 32.01 -2.02
CA PRO A 613 -20.71 32.58 -2.24
C PRO A 613 -20.73 34.11 -2.36
N GLU A 614 -19.76 34.81 -1.78
CA GLU A 614 -19.74 36.29 -1.75
C GLU A 614 -19.32 36.87 -3.10
N SER A 615 -18.35 36.22 -3.77
CA SER A 615 -17.89 36.64 -5.10
C SER A 615 -18.54 35.86 -6.25
N ASP A 616 -19.38 34.87 -5.94
CA ASP A 616 -19.98 33.91 -6.87
C ASP A 616 -18.94 33.24 -7.78
N ARG A 617 -17.85 32.74 -7.20
CA ARG A 617 -16.72 32.13 -7.94
C ARG A 617 -16.34 30.77 -7.42
N VAL A 618 -15.87 29.93 -8.34
CA VAL A 618 -15.19 28.68 -8.01
C VAL A 618 -13.72 28.99 -7.77
N VAL A 619 -13.19 28.52 -6.65
CA VAL A 619 -11.84 28.80 -6.16
C VAL A 619 -11.13 27.49 -5.79
N PHE A 620 -9.81 27.53 -5.63
CA PHE A 620 -9.05 26.40 -5.09
C PHE A 620 -8.70 26.68 -3.63
N VAL A 621 -8.95 25.72 -2.74
CA VAL A 621 -8.54 25.79 -1.33
C VAL A 621 -7.47 24.74 -1.08
N LYS A 622 -6.33 25.16 -0.54
CA LYS A 622 -5.27 24.27 -0.08
C LYS A 622 -5.27 24.24 1.45
N ASP A 623 -5.26 23.04 2.01
CA ASP A 623 -5.28 22.75 3.45
C ASP A 623 -4.13 21.78 3.76
N SER A 624 -3.08 22.22 4.46
CA SER A 624 -1.84 21.43 4.63
C SER A 624 -1.06 21.77 5.90
N TRP A 625 -0.09 20.93 6.24
CA TRP A 625 0.78 21.09 7.40
C TRP A 625 2.22 21.38 6.95
N ARG A 626 2.59 22.67 6.98
CA ARG A 626 3.92 23.10 6.54
C ARG A 626 4.96 22.91 7.65
N SER A 627 6.21 22.70 7.25
CA SER A 627 7.34 22.72 8.19
C SER A 627 7.53 24.13 8.75
N THR A 628 7.95 24.22 10.01
CA THR A 628 8.42 25.48 10.62
C THR A 628 9.92 25.70 10.45
N ASP A 629 10.61 24.82 9.71
CA ASP A 629 12.03 24.99 9.39
C ASP A 629 12.25 26.40 8.82
N PRO A 630 13.08 27.24 9.46
CA PRO A 630 13.30 28.63 9.03
C PRO A 630 13.96 28.74 7.66
N THR A 631 14.52 27.63 7.15
CA THR A 631 15.12 27.56 5.83
C THR A 631 14.08 27.37 4.71
N MET A 632 12.86 26.92 5.06
CA MET A 632 11.76 26.73 4.12
C MET A 632 10.87 27.99 4.06
N GLN A 633 10.63 28.49 2.84
CA GLN A 633 9.70 29.60 2.65
C GLN A 633 8.25 29.13 2.73
N LYS A 634 7.41 29.99 3.29
CA LYS A 634 5.97 29.75 3.35
C LYS A 634 5.34 30.06 1.99
N GLU A 635 4.56 29.13 1.46
CA GLU A 635 3.96 29.25 0.13
C GLU A 635 3.11 30.51 -0.05
N THR A 636 2.35 30.92 0.97
CA THR A 636 1.55 32.16 0.90
C THR A 636 2.44 33.40 0.76
N ASP A 637 3.62 33.41 1.37
CA ASP A 637 4.57 34.53 1.26
C ASP A 637 5.21 34.55 -0.13
N THR A 638 5.53 33.37 -0.68
CA THR A 638 5.96 33.21 -2.08
C THR A 638 4.91 33.73 -3.04
N LEU A 639 3.64 33.33 -2.88
CA LEU A 639 2.54 33.80 -3.72
C LEU A 639 2.31 35.30 -3.58
N ARG A 640 2.36 35.86 -2.36
CA ARG A 640 2.27 37.31 -2.14
C ARG A 640 3.37 38.07 -2.87
N ALA A 641 4.62 37.59 -2.81
CA ALA A 641 5.74 38.21 -3.51
C ALA A 641 5.52 38.18 -5.04
N ILE A 642 5.08 37.04 -5.58
CA ILE A 642 4.75 36.89 -7.01
C ILE A 642 3.61 37.83 -7.43
N ASN A 643 2.51 37.85 -6.67
CA ASN A 643 1.35 38.67 -6.99
C ASN A 643 1.64 40.18 -6.86
N SER A 644 2.46 40.58 -5.87
CA SER A 644 2.91 41.97 -5.68
C SER A 644 3.82 42.44 -6.81
N ALA A 645 4.56 41.54 -7.47
CA ALA A 645 5.32 41.82 -8.68
C ALA A 645 4.44 41.95 -9.95
N GLY A 646 3.12 41.89 -9.81
CA GLY A 646 2.14 42.00 -10.89
C GLY A 646 2.08 40.75 -11.78
N ILE A 647 2.50 39.59 -11.28
CA ILE A 647 2.48 38.33 -12.02
C ILE A 647 1.21 37.56 -11.64
N THR A 648 0.27 37.47 -12.57
CA THR A 648 -1.03 36.80 -12.40
C THR A 648 -1.38 35.84 -13.54
N GLU A 649 -0.67 35.94 -14.67
CA GLU A 649 -0.80 35.01 -15.79
C GLU A 649 0.08 33.77 -15.55
N GLY A 650 -0.53 32.59 -15.70
CA GLY A 650 0.16 31.30 -15.55
C GLY A 650 0.64 30.97 -14.13
N VAL A 651 0.30 31.77 -13.11
CA VAL A 651 0.53 31.50 -11.68
C VAL A 651 -0.75 31.79 -10.87
N PRO A 652 -1.11 31.01 -9.85
CA PRO A 652 -2.24 31.33 -8.98
C PRO A 652 -2.08 32.67 -8.26
N VAL A 653 -3.21 33.37 -8.08
CA VAL A 653 -3.33 34.55 -7.23
C VAL A 653 -3.85 34.12 -5.86
N LEU A 654 -3.12 34.47 -4.81
CA LEU A 654 -3.55 34.28 -3.43
C LEU A 654 -4.70 35.25 -3.13
N LEU A 655 -5.88 34.72 -2.81
CA LEU A 655 -7.05 35.52 -2.46
C LEU A 655 -7.11 35.82 -0.97
N CYS A 656 -6.89 34.80 -0.13
CA CYS A 656 -6.96 34.89 1.33
C CYS A 656 -6.34 33.66 1.98
N GLY A 657 -5.80 33.83 3.18
CA GLY A 657 -5.41 32.75 4.08
C GLY A 657 -3.92 32.73 4.38
N ASP A 658 -3.57 32.38 5.62
CA ASP A 658 -2.27 31.82 5.92
C ASP A 658 -2.29 30.78 7.07
N ASP A 659 -1.36 30.81 8.03
CA ASP A 659 -1.30 29.85 9.13
C ASP A 659 -2.51 30.02 10.05
N LEU A 660 -3.10 28.93 10.50
CA LEU A 660 -4.24 28.98 11.42
C LEU A 660 -3.76 29.21 12.86
N GLU A 661 -4.51 30.03 13.63
CA GLU A 661 -4.31 30.16 15.08
C GLU A 661 -5.00 29.04 15.85
N GLY A 662 -4.41 28.74 16.99
CA GLY A 662 -4.99 27.86 17.98
C GLY A 662 -3.92 26.93 18.51
N ARG A 663 -4.09 26.51 19.75
CA ARG A 663 -3.16 25.59 20.42
C ARG A 663 -2.90 24.34 19.58
N TRP A 664 -3.95 23.84 18.92
CA TRP A 664 -3.90 22.60 18.16
C TRP A 664 -3.63 22.79 16.67
N GLN A 665 -3.45 24.03 16.19
CA GLN A 665 -3.03 24.29 14.80
C GLN A 665 -1.50 24.16 14.62
N SER A 666 -0.81 23.69 15.66
CA SER A 666 0.59 23.27 15.61
C SER A 666 0.71 21.85 16.17
N THR A 667 1.61 21.07 15.60
CA THR A 667 1.97 19.76 16.15
C THR A 667 2.77 19.94 17.44
N VAL A 668 2.65 18.97 18.35
CA VAL A 668 3.32 19.02 19.66
C VAL A 668 4.13 17.75 19.94
N THR A 669 4.05 16.73 19.08
CA THR A 669 4.79 15.46 19.31
C THR A 669 6.30 15.69 19.47
N ALA A 670 6.89 16.58 18.68
CA ALA A 670 8.30 16.92 18.78
C ALA A 670 8.67 17.62 20.11
N ASP A 671 7.76 18.38 20.72
CA ASP A 671 7.99 19.06 22.01
C ASP A 671 8.33 18.06 23.13
N TYR A 672 7.82 16.82 23.02
CA TYR A 672 7.99 15.78 24.01
C TYR A 672 9.16 14.82 23.69
N SER A 673 9.86 14.99 22.57
CA SER A 673 10.88 14.02 22.16
C SER A 673 12.14 14.06 23.03
N GLN A 674 12.41 15.19 23.69
CA GLN A 674 13.57 15.40 24.57
C GLN A 674 13.24 15.23 26.06
N GLU A 675 12.01 14.82 26.38
CA GLU A 675 11.59 14.61 27.76
C GLU A 675 12.32 13.42 28.40
N ASN A 676 12.62 13.52 29.69
CA ASN A 676 13.42 12.51 30.41
C ASN A 676 12.74 11.13 30.51
N TRP A 677 11.42 11.07 30.37
CA TRP A 677 10.62 9.85 30.36
C TRP A 677 10.51 9.24 28.96
N ASN A 678 10.89 9.96 27.90
CA ASN A 678 10.87 9.42 26.55
C ASN A 678 12.00 8.41 26.38
N VAL A 679 11.65 7.18 26.03
CA VAL A 679 12.62 6.15 25.61
C VAL A 679 12.45 5.77 24.13
N GLY A 680 11.45 6.36 23.47
CA GLY A 680 11.03 6.11 22.09
C GLY A 680 11.91 6.80 21.04
N GLY A 681 11.31 7.15 19.90
CA GLY A 681 12.02 7.88 18.85
C GLY A 681 12.25 9.34 19.21
N ASP A 682 13.39 9.88 18.79
CA ASP A 682 13.77 11.29 19.00
C ASP A 682 12.95 12.26 18.13
N CYS A 683 12.09 11.73 17.23
CA CYS A 683 11.23 12.48 16.31
C CYS A 683 11.93 13.74 15.78
N GLU A 684 13.05 13.56 15.06
CA GLU A 684 13.93 14.66 14.64
C GLU A 684 13.15 15.85 14.05
N GLU A 685 13.25 16.98 14.76
CA GLU A 685 12.96 18.39 14.41
C GLU A 685 12.09 18.64 13.17
N SER A 686 10.80 18.29 13.25
CA SER A 686 9.84 18.68 12.24
C SER A 686 8.60 19.24 12.93
N HIS A 687 8.66 20.39 13.61
CA HIS A 687 7.41 21.05 14.02
C HIS A 687 6.65 21.47 12.76
N ARG A 688 5.32 21.33 12.81
CA ARG A 688 4.44 21.67 11.71
C ARG A 688 3.33 22.58 12.18
N VAL A 689 3.02 23.55 11.32
CA VAL A 689 1.90 24.47 11.51
C VAL A 689 0.87 24.23 10.41
N HIS A 690 -0.39 24.23 10.79
CA HIS A 690 -1.52 24.09 9.88
C HIS A 690 -1.70 25.39 9.09
N ILE A 691 -1.66 25.30 7.77
CA ILE A 691 -1.84 26.41 6.85
C ILE A 691 -3.04 26.14 5.94
N ARG A 692 -3.87 27.17 5.75
CA ARG A 692 -5.01 27.10 4.83
C ARG A 692 -5.15 28.39 4.04
N PHE A 693 -5.24 28.27 2.74
CA PHE A 693 -5.40 29.42 1.86
C PHE A 693 -6.20 29.13 0.59
N VAL A 694 -6.66 30.20 -0.05
CA VAL A 694 -7.50 30.20 -1.25
C VAL A 694 -6.76 30.86 -2.40
N THR A 695 -6.82 30.24 -3.58
CA THR A 695 -6.36 30.84 -4.84
C THR A 695 -7.46 30.91 -5.89
N ASP A 696 -7.31 31.83 -6.84
CA ASP A 696 -8.29 32.11 -7.91
C ASP A 696 -8.38 31.01 -8.98
N LYS A 697 -7.28 30.29 -9.24
CA LYS A 697 -7.20 29.35 -10.37
C LYS A 697 -7.58 27.93 -9.96
N VAL A 698 -8.48 27.35 -10.77
CA VAL A 698 -8.82 25.93 -10.73
C VAL A 698 -8.50 25.32 -12.09
N GLY A 699 -7.85 24.16 -12.08
CA GLY A 699 -7.45 23.46 -13.31
C GLY A 699 -7.50 21.95 -13.19
N LYS A 700 -7.41 21.30 -14.35
CA LYS A 700 -7.25 19.84 -14.46
C LYS A 700 -5.78 19.53 -14.73
N PRO A 701 -5.27 18.35 -14.28
CA PRO A 701 -3.90 17.95 -14.60
C PRO A 701 -3.62 17.94 -16.10
N VAL A 702 -2.42 18.37 -16.49
CA VAL A 702 -2.01 18.47 -17.90
C VAL A 702 -2.13 17.14 -18.66
N GLU A 703 -2.05 16.01 -17.97
CA GLU A 703 -2.23 14.65 -18.50
C GLU A 703 -3.60 14.39 -19.17
N LYS A 704 -4.59 15.26 -18.95
CA LYS A 704 -5.94 15.14 -19.51
C LYS A 704 -6.16 15.99 -20.76
N PHE A 705 -5.10 16.25 -21.52
CA PHE A 705 -5.15 17.08 -22.72
C PHE A 705 -6.02 16.47 -23.83
N LYS A 706 -6.65 17.35 -24.62
CA LYS A 706 -7.49 16.98 -25.77
C LYS A 706 -6.68 16.78 -27.04
N THR A 707 -5.64 17.58 -27.23
CA THR A 707 -4.69 17.49 -28.34
C THR A 707 -3.27 17.67 -27.80
N SER A 708 -2.28 17.09 -28.47
CA SER A 708 -0.87 17.29 -28.11
C SER A 708 -0.43 18.76 -28.22
N LYS A 709 -1.04 19.54 -29.12
CA LYS A 709 -0.80 20.98 -29.25
C LYS A 709 -1.24 21.72 -27.99
N ASP A 710 -2.43 21.42 -27.48
CA ASP A 710 -2.94 22.01 -26.23
C ASP A 710 -2.05 21.63 -25.03
N PHE A 711 -1.55 20.40 -25.02
CA PHE A 711 -0.59 19.94 -24.01
C PHE A 711 0.70 20.77 -24.06
N LEU A 712 1.36 20.86 -25.23
CA LEU A 712 2.63 21.58 -25.34
C LEU A 712 2.43 23.07 -25.02
N LYS A 713 1.31 23.65 -25.44
CA LYS A 713 0.92 25.01 -25.10
C LYS A 713 0.75 25.20 -23.59
N ALA A 714 0.09 24.28 -22.90
CA ALA A 714 -0.08 24.36 -21.45
C ALA A 714 1.26 24.28 -20.69
N VAL A 715 2.17 23.41 -21.13
CA VAL A 715 3.53 23.36 -20.57
C VAL A 715 4.29 24.66 -20.85
N TYR A 716 4.12 25.23 -22.05
CA TYR A 716 4.74 26.51 -22.42
C TYR A 716 4.19 27.69 -21.59
N ASP A 717 2.88 27.75 -21.34
CA ASP A 717 2.27 28.77 -20.48
C ASP A 717 2.85 28.71 -19.06
N ALA A 718 3.01 27.50 -18.50
CA ALA A 718 3.67 27.29 -17.20
C ALA A 718 5.16 27.67 -17.23
N TYR A 719 5.86 27.40 -18.33
CA TYR A 719 7.26 27.79 -18.53
C TYR A 719 7.44 29.32 -18.57
N ARG A 720 6.55 30.02 -19.27
CA ARG A 720 6.53 31.50 -19.31
C ARG A 720 6.23 32.11 -17.96
N ALA A 721 5.32 31.49 -17.20
CA ALA A 721 5.04 31.90 -15.83
C ALA A 721 6.28 31.74 -14.93
N HIS A 722 6.94 30.59 -14.99
CA HIS A 722 8.21 30.37 -14.28
C HIS A 722 9.29 31.39 -14.68
N LYS A 723 9.42 31.71 -15.98
CA LYS A 723 10.31 32.78 -16.48
C LYS A 723 10.00 34.13 -15.83
N ALA A 724 8.74 34.56 -15.88
CA ALA A 724 8.33 35.85 -15.32
C ALA A 724 8.62 35.94 -13.81
N VAL A 725 8.36 34.85 -13.07
CA VAL A 725 8.64 34.76 -11.63
C VAL A 725 10.14 34.82 -11.35
N TYR A 726 10.95 34.07 -12.10
CA TYR A 726 12.40 34.11 -11.92
C TYR A 726 12.98 35.49 -12.25
N GLU A 727 12.63 36.08 -13.40
CA GLU A 727 13.19 37.35 -13.84
C GLU A 727 12.83 38.52 -12.91
N LYS A 728 11.59 38.56 -12.40
CA LYS A 728 11.12 39.66 -11.55
C LYS A 728 11.32 39.44 -10.06
N CYS A 729 11.19 38.21 -9.57
CA CYS A 729 11.20 37.89 -8.14
C CYS A 729 12.45 37.13 -7.70
N GLN A 730 13.27 36.63 -8.62
CA GLN A 730 14.40 35.74 -8.33
C GLN A 730 13.97 34.51 -7.52
N ILE A 731 12.81 33.94 -7.87
CA ILE A 731 12.26 32.73 -7.24
C ILE A 731 12.32 31.57 -8.23
N LEU A 732 12.88 30.45 -7.77
CA LEU A 732 12.85 29.14 -8.42
C LEU A 732 11.67 28.33 -7.89
N HIS A 733 11.09 27.46 -8.70
CA HIS A 733 9.99 26.60 -8.27
C HIS A 733 10.48 25.34 -7.55
N CYS A 734 11.58 24.74 -8.00
CA CYS A 734 12.22 23.55 -7.42
C CYS A 734 11.39 22.24 -7.39
N ASP A 735 10.17 22.23 -7.94
CA ASP A 735 9.31 21.03 -8.02
C ASP A 735 8.40 21.05 -9.27
N VAL A 736 8.97 21.38 -10.42
CA VAL A 736 8.25 21.31 -11.70
C VAL A 736 7.93 19.84 -12.03
N SER A 737 6.63 19.52 -12.07
CA SER A 737 6.14 18.14 -12.27
C SER A 737 4.83 18.11 -13.05
N VAL A 738 4.46 16.94 -13.60
CA VAL A 738 3.14 16.76 -14.27
C VAL A 738 1.95 17.04 -13.35
N GLY A 739 2.11 16.88 -12.03
CA GLY A 739 1.07 17.17 -11.04
C GLY A 739 0.88 18.67 -10.78
N ASN A 740 1.92 19.46 -11.02
CA ASN A 740 1.99 20.89 -10.70
C ASN A 740 1.69 21.79 -11.91
N ILE A 741 1.65 21.22 -13.12
CA ILE A 741 1.16 21.91 -14.32
C ILE A 741 -0.31 21.57 -14.53
N LEU A 742 -1.16 22.59 -14.43
CA LEU A 742 -2.60 22.48 -14.53
C LEU A 742 -3.14 23.29 -15.72
N VAL A 743 -4.29 22.87 -16.25
CA VAL A 743 -4.98 23.50 -17.37
C VAL A 743 -6.34 24.00 -16.91
N THR A 744 -6.56 25.30 -17.07
CA THR A 744 -7.83 25.99 -16.80
C THR A 744 -8.94 25.58 -17.77
N ALA A 745 -10.18 25.95 -17.48
CA ALA A 745 -11.33 25.62 -18.33
C ALA A 745 -11.25 26.28 -19.72
N ASP A 746 -10.62 27.45 -19.84
CA ASP A 746 -10.33 28.17 -21.08
C ASP A 746 -9.08 27.65 -21.82
N GLY A 747 -8.44 26.59 -21.30
CA GLY A 747 -7.34 25.90 -21.97
C GLY A 747 -5.97 26.54 -21.78
N LYS A 748 -5.82 27.47 -20.83
CA LYS A 748 -4.51 28.07 -20.47
C LYS A 748 -3.80 27.22 -19.41
N GLY A 749 -2.51 26.99 -19.61
CA GLY A 749 -1.65 26.34 -18.62
C GLY A 749 -1.27 27.28 -17.48
N PHE A 750 -1.04 26.72 -16.30
CA PHE A 750 -0.44 27.44 -15.17
C PHE A 750 0.36 26.49 -14.27
N LEU A 751 1.30 27.07 -13.54
CA LEU A 751 2.18 26.38 -12.60
C LEU A 751 1.72 26.61 -11.16
N ASN A 752 1.41 25.52 -10.46
CA ASN A 752 0.89 25.49 -9.09
C ASN A 752 1.89 24.81 -8.13
N ASP A 753 1.60 24.87 -6.83
CA ASP A 753 2.36 24.20 -5.75
C ASP A 753 3.75 24.81 -5.52
N TRP A 754 3.76 26.05 -5.04
CA TRP A 754 4.97 26.84 -4.80
C TRP A 754 5.56 26.62 -3.39
N ASP A 755 5.23 25.50 -2.75
CA ASP A 755 5.64 25.20 -1.37
C ASP A 755 7.11 24.76 -1.23
N GLN A 756 7.72 24.31 -2.31
CA GLN A 756 9.16 24.01 -2.42
C GLN A 756 9.96 25.15 -3.05
N ALA A 757 9.30 26.26 -3.39
CA ALA A 757 9.94 27.38 -4.08
C ALA A 757 11.03 28.02 -3.23
N ARG A 758 12.07 28.55 -3.91
CA ARG A 758 13.22 29.16 -3.25
C ARG A 758 13.60 30.47 -3.90
N ASN A 759 13.76 31.51 -3.09
CA ASN A 759 14.45 32.71 -3.53
C ASN A 759 15.96 32.44 -3.72
N VAL A 760 16.51 32.91 -4.84
CA VAL A 760 17.93 32.75 -5.21
C VAL A 760 18.86 33.32 -4.16
N GLU A 761 18.46 34.39 -3.46
CA GLU A 761 19.26 35.00 -2.38
C GLU A 761 19.53 34.00 -1.23
N TYR A 762 18.55 33.16 -0.89
CA TYR A 762 18.71 32.17 0.18
C TYR A 762 19.52 30.94 -0.23
N LEU A 763 19.85 30.77 -1.52
CA LEU A 763 20.71 29.68 -2.00
C LEU A 763 22.18 29.85 -1.56
N VAL A 764 22.58 31.05 -1.14
CA VAL A 764 23.93 31.34 -0.59
C VAL A 764 24.18 30.62 0.73
N SER A 765 23.12 30.27 1.46
CA SER A 765 23.20 29.48 2.70
C SER A 765 23.61 28.02 2.48
N GLY A 766 23.82 27.61 1.22
CA GLY A 766 24.16 26.24 0.83
C GLY A 766 22.92 25.37 0.61
N PRO A 767 23.10 24.09 0.24
CA PRO A 767 22.00 23.14 0.25
C PRO A 767 21.48 23.02 1.70
N HIS A 768 20.15 23.01 1.91
CA HIS A 768 19.59 22.77 3.25
C HIS A 768 20.17 21.46 3.80
N ARG A 769 20.52 21.45 5.10
CA ARG A 769 21.22 20.35 5.76
C ARG A 769 20.55 18.98 5.63
N ALA A 770 19.32 18.88 5.11
CA ALA A 770 18.58 17.62 5.07
C ALA A 770 17.94 17.20 3.73
N PHE A 771 17.70 18.07 2.71
CA PHE A 771 16.81 17.65 1.59
C PHE A 771 17.18 18.17 0.19
N ARG A 772 17.44 17.23 -0.72
CA ARG A 772 17.26 17.41 -2.17
C ARG A 772 15.75 17.46 -2.44
N THR A 773 15.22 18.63 -2.78
CA THR A 773 13.79 18.88 -3.02
C THR A 773 13.38 18.62 -4.47
N GLY A 774 12.12 18.22 -4.67
CA GLY A 774 11.52 18.02 -6.00
C GLY A 774 11.10 16.57 -6.28
N THR A 775 10.20 16.41 -7.26
CA THR A 775 9.67 15.11 -7.68
C THR A 775 10.72 14.30 -8.44
N TRP A 776 11.09 13.12 -7.92
CA TRP A 776 12.21 12.29 -8.43
C TRP A 776 12.27 12.14 -9.95
N ARG A 777 11.15 11.77 -10.57
CA ARG A 777 11.02 11.57 -12.01
C ARG A 777 11.40 12.80 -12.83
N PHE A 778 11.18 14.00 -12.31
CA PHE A 778 11.35 15.26 -13.02
C PHE A 778 12.57 16.06 -12.57
N MET A 779 13.21 15.67 -11.46
CA MET A 779 14.48 16.27 -11.04
C MET A 779 15.53 16.18 -12.15
N SER A 780 16.35 17.23 -12.27
CA SER A 780 17.43 17.30 -13.26
C SER A 780 18.44 16.16 -13.08
N THR A 781 19.10 15.81 -14.17
CA THR A 781 20.13 14.76 -14.23
C THR A 781 21.24 15.04 -13.22
N ASN A 782 21.68 16.30 -13.11
CA ASN A 782 22.75 16.68 -12.18
C ASN A 782 22.34 16.66 -10.72
N LEU A 783 21.10 17.03 -10.38
CA LEU A 783 20.59 16.91 -9.00
C LEU A 783 20.49 15.44 -8.56
N LEU A 784 20.11 14.55 -9.47
CA LEU A 784 20.05 13.12 -9.20
C LEU A 784 21.44 12.49 -9.05
N LEU A 785 22.40 12.86 -9.90
CA LEU A 785 23.78 12.38 -9.84
C LEU A 785 24.55 12.96 -8.64
N ARG A 786 24.21 14.18 -8.19
CA ARG A 786 24.95 14.94 -7.18
C ARG A 786 24.00 15.45 -6.10
N PRO A 787 23.72 14.66 -5.05
CA PRO A 787 22.77 15.01 -3.99
C PRO A 787 23.08 16.33 -3.26
N GLN A 788 24.33 16.78 -3.28
CA GLN A 788 24.79 18.01 -2.63
C GLN A 788 24.80 19.23 -3.57
N LYS A 789 24.34 19.07 -4.84
CA LYS A 789 24.23 20.19 -5.78
C LYS A 789 23.12 21.14 -5.31
N VAL A 790 23.43 22.44 -5.27
CA VAL A 790 22.42 23.48 -5.07
C VAL A 790 21.55 23.57 -6.31
N HIS A 791 20.23 23.54 -6.10
CA HIS A 791 19.23 23.71 -7.16
C HIS A 791 19.37 25.09 -7.80
N GLY A 792 19.46 25.14 -9.13
CA GLY A 792 19.59 26.37 -9.90
C GLY A 792 18.55 26.46 -11.00
N LEU A 793 18.55 27.59 -11.72
CA LEU A 793 17.60 27.84 -12.81
C LEU A 793 17.62 26.73 -13.87
N GLN A 794 18.80 26.24 -14.23
CA GLN A 794 18.94 25.21 -15.25
C GLN A 794 18.25 23.90 -14.85
N ASP A 795 18.10 23.64 -13.54
CA ASP A 795 17.45 22.43 -13.06
C ASP A 795 15.93 22.51 -13.25
N ASP A 796 15.31 23.66 -12.96
CA ASP A 796 13.89 23.88 -13.25
C ASP A 796 13.62 23.84 -14.76
N ILE A 797 14.49 24.44 -15.58
CA ILE A 797 14.40 24.37 -17.05
C ILE A 797 14.50 22.91 -17.54
N GLU A 798 15.45 22.12 -17.01
CA GLU A 798 15.57 20.71 -17.36
C GLU A 798 14.34 19.89 -16.89
N SER A 799 13.73 20.25 -15.77
CA SER A 799 12.48 19.61 -15.31
C SER A 799 11.32 19.80 -16.29
N PHE A 800 11.18 20.96 -16.94
CA PHE A 800 10.18 21.16 -18.00
C PHE A 800 10.40 20.22 -19.20
N PHE A 801 11.65 19.95 -19.58
CA PHE A 801 11.97 18.94 -20.58
C PHE A 801 11.53 17.54 -20.12
N TRP A 802 11.89 17.12 -18.90
CA TRP A 802 11.51 15.80 -18.38
C TRP A 802 10.00 15.62 -18.22
N VAL A 803 9.27 16.66 -17.84
CA VAL A 803 7.79 16.65 -17.79
C VAL A 803 7.21 16.45 -19.19
N THR A 804 7.75 17.16 -20.18
CA THR A 804 7.28 17.05 -21.57
C THR A 804 7.57 15.66 -22.14
N ALA A 805 8.81 15.18 -21.98
CA ALA A 805 9.25 13.86 -22.39
C ALA A 805 8.41 12.74 -21.74
N TYR A 806 8.19 12.82 -20.43
CA TYR A 806 7.37 11.85 -19.70
C TYR A 806 5.95 11.81 -20.24
N THR A 807 5.36 12.98 -20.50
CA THR A 807 3.98 13.07 -20.97
C THR A 807 3.84 12.47 -22.38
N ILE A 808 4.82 12.70 -23.27
CA ILE A 808 4.87 12.06 -24.60
C ILE A 808 4.94 10.53 -24.45
N LEU A 809 5.87 10.04 -23.65
CA LEU A 809 6.10 8.59 -23.46
C LEU A 809 4.89 7.89 -22.82
N CYS A 810 4.22 8.54 -21.88
CA CYS A 810 3.10 7.94 -21.17
C CYS A 810 1.77 8.04 -21.95
N PHE A 811 1.53 9.14 -22.66
CA PHE A 811 0.17 9.50 -23.12
C PHE A 811 -0.01 9.57 -24.64
N LEU A 812 1.08 9.48 -25.42
CA LEU A 812 1.01 9.49 -26.89
C LEU A 812 1.54 8.18 -27.48
N LYS A 813 1.16 7.92 -28.73
CA LYS A 813 1.72 6.79 -29.49
C LYS A 813 3.01 7.25 -30.15
N HIS A 814 4.10 6.51 -29.93
CA HIS A 814 5.45 6.81 -30.43
C HIS A 814 6.16 5.51 -30.84
N ASN A 815 7.32 5.63 -31.49
CA ASN A 815 8.11 4.48 -31.96
C ASN A 815 8.57 3.54 -30.81
N TRP A 816 8.75 4.07 -29.60
CA TRP A 816 9.12 3.27 -28.41
C TRP A 816 7.95 2.79 -27.55
N THR A 817 6.69 2.93 -27.96
CA THR A 817 5.52 2.65 -27.08
C THR A 817 5.53 1.23 -26.47
N SER A 818 6.10 0.24 -27.17
CA SER A 818 6.25 -1.14 -26.66
C SER A 818 7.28 -1.29 -25.52
N HIS A 819 8.17 -0.31 -25.34
CA HIS A 819 9.27 -0.32 -24.37
C HIS A 819 9.07 0.71 -23.24
N VAL A 820 7.93 1.39 -23.19
CA VAL A 820 7.66 2.46 -22.22
C VAL A 820 7.90 2.03 -20.77
N THR A 821 7.61 0.78 -20.41
CA THR A 821 7.85 0.27 -19.04
C THR A 821 9.33 0.19 -18.69
N LEU A 822 10.15 -0.29 -19.63
CA LEU A 822 11.60 -0.35 -19.49
C LEU A 822 12.17 1.07 -19.38
N ILE A 823 11.68 2.02 -20.18
CA ILE A 823 12.13 3.41 -20.15
C ILE A 823 11.79 4.06 -18.80
N MET A 824 10.58 3.85 -18.29
CA MET A 824 10.22 4.40 -16.97
C MET A 824 11.13 3.84 -15.88
N GLU A 825 11.38 2.54 -15.86
CA GLU A 825 12.26 1.90 -14.88
C GLU A 825 13.73 2.36 -15.00
N ALA A 826 14.25 2.38 -16.23
CA ALA A 826 15.67 2.65 -16.49
C ALA A 826 16.02 4.15 -16.45
N VAL A 827 15.08 5.05 -16.74
CA VAL A 827 15.33 6.49 -16.90
C VAL A 827 14.69 7.32 -15.78
N TYR A 828 13.39 7.11 -15.52
CA TYR A 828 12.64 7.96 -14.59
C TYR A 828 12.69 7.47 -13.15
N ASP A 829 12.70 6.15 -12.95
CA ASP A 829 12.60 5.50 -11.63
C ASP A 829 13.95 4.98 -11.11
N GLU A 830 15.02 5.18 -11.88
CA GLU A 830 16.37 4.71 -11.53
C GLU A 830 16.86 5.37 -10.24
N CYS A 831 17.09 4.57 -9.21
CA CYS A 831 17.65 5.01 -7.93
C CYS A 831 18.64 3.99 -7.35
N ARG A 832 19.68 4.47 -6.67
CA ARG A 832 20.74 3.67 -6.04
C ARG A 832 21.22 4.31 -4.75
N ASN A 833 21.53 3.49 -3.75
CA ASN A 833 22.12 3.98 -2.50
C ASN A 833 23.59 4.26 -2.67
N ASN A 834 24.00 5.48 -2.31
CA ASN A 834 25.38 5.86 -2.25
C ASN A 834 25.83 5.97 -0.79
N THR A 835 26.42 4.88 -0.28
CA THR A 835 26.91 4.80 1.10
C THR A 835 28.04 5.77 1.42
N ARG A 836 28.75 6.30 0.41
CA ARG A 836 29.82 7.30 0.61
C ARG A 836 29.28 8.71 0.84
N LEU A 837 28.15 9.03 0.22
CA LEU A 837 27.49 10.32 0.34
C LEU A 837 26.36 10.31 1.37
N ASP A 838 26.10 9.15 1.99
CA ASP A 838 24.92 8.90 2.81
C ASP A 838 23.64 9.39 2.12
N ALA A 839 23.47 9.08 0.83
CA ALA A 839 22.36 9.64 0.05
C ALA A 839 21.92 8.70 -1.06
N VAL A 840 20.65 8.80 -1.47
CA VAL A 840 20.16 8.11 -2.66
C VAL A 840 20.51 8.94 -3.90
N THR A 841 21.10 8.29 -4.89
CA THR A 841 21.53 8.88 -6.17
C THR A 841 20.79 8.24 -7.33
N GLY A 842 20.70 8.93 -8.47
CA GLY A 842 20.10 8.42 -9.70
C GLY A 842 20.64 9.17 -10.92
N GLY A 843 19.87 9.18 -12.00
CA GLY A 843 20.16 10.03 -13.17
C GLY A 843 21.20 9.47 -14.14
N THR A 844 21.74 8.26 -13.93
CA THR A 844 22.63 7.65 -14.94
C THR A 844 21.83 7.21 -16.16
N GLY A 845 20.60 6.72 -15.96
CA GLY A 845 19.66 6.42 -17.02
C GLY A 845 19.24 7.66 -17.81
N LYS A 846 18.97 8.77 -17.13
CA LYS A 846 18.71 10.08 -17.76
C LYS A 846 19.89 10.54 -18.60
N LEU A 847 21.10 10.46 -18.05
CA LEU A 847 22.31 10.82 -18.79
C LEU A 847 22.49 9.93 -20.04
N GLY A 848 22.32 8.61 -19.91
CA GLY A 848 22.41 7.69 -21.04
C GLY A 848 21.31 7.87 -22.09
N HIS A 849 20.12 8.30 -21.66
CA HIS A 849 19.02 8.65 -22.55
C HIS A 849 19.37 9.88 -23.40
N LEU A 850 19.93 10.91 -22.76
CA LEU A 850 20.37 12.14 -23.42
C LEU A 850 21.55 11.92 -24.38
N THR A 851 22.53 11.08 -24.03
CA THR A 851 23.78 10.96 -24.81
C THR A 851 23.79 9.86 -25.86
N CYS A 852 23.01 8.79 -25.70
CA CYS A 852 23.13 7.59 -26.54
C CYS A 852 21.78 7.02 -27.00
N PHE A 853 20.67 7.74 -26.83
CA PHE A 853 19.30 7.27 -27.14
C PHE A 853 18.98 5.89 -26.52
N SER A 854 19.63 5.55 -25.41
CA SER A 854 19.56 4.24 -24.75
C SER A 854 18.25 4.13 -23.94
N PRO A 855 17.59 2.94 -23.88
CA PRO A 855 18.08 1.60 -24.24
C PRO A 855 17.90 1.17 -25.70
N LEU A 856 17.34 2.00 -26.57
CA LEU A 856 16.86 1.56 -27.89
C LEU A 856 17.70 2.02 -29.08
N ALA A 857 18.71 2.89 -28.86
CA ALA A 857 19.66 3.37 -29.86
C ALA A 857 19.02 3.98 -31.13
N THR A 858 17.79 4.49 -31.01
CA THR A 858 17.02 5.16 -32.06
C THR A 858 16.41 6.42 -31.44
N PRO A 859 16.28 7.56 -32.14
CA PRO A 859 15.62 8.78 -31.62
C PRO A 859 14.14 8.57 -31.30
N LEU A 860 13.55 9.44 -30.45
CA LEU A 860 12.11 9.39 -30.15
C LEU A 860 11.33 10.00 -31.30
N GLU A 861 10.44 9.24 -31.92
CA GLU A 861 9.56 9.76 -32.97
C GLU A 861 8.10 9.61 -32.56
N VAL A 862 7.31 10.66 -32.76
CA VAL A 862 5.85 10.66 -32.58
C VAL A 862 5.19 10.64 -33.96
N PRO A 863 4.74 9.46 -34.45
CA PRO A 863 4.25 9.33 -35.82
C PRO A 863 3.10 10.28 -36.12
N ARG A 864 3.19 10.98 -37.26
CA ARG A 864 2.22 11.99 -37.72
C ARG A 864 2.14 13.23 -36.82
N ASN A 865 3.12 13.45 -35.94
CA ASN A 865 3.25 14.66 -35.15
C ASN A 865 4.70 15.16 -35.23
N LYS A 866 5.05 15.69 -36.42
CA LYS A 866 6.37 16.24 -36.68
C LYS A 866 6.72 17.40 -35.74
N PRO A 867 5.82 18.37 -35.45
CA PRO A 867 6.13 19.46 -34.53
C PRO A 867 6.61 19.01 -33.15
N LEU A 868 5.97 17.97 -32.59
CA LEU A 868 6.35 17.45 -31.27
C LEU A 868 7.62 16.60 -31.30
N THR A 869 7.89 15.94 -32.43
CA THR A 869 9.15 15.20 -32.65
C THR A 869 10.32 16.17 -32.73
N ASP A 870 10.20 17.20 -33.57
CA ASP A 870 11.22 18.26 -33.72
C ASP A 870 11.46 18.99 -32.39
N PHE A 871 10.39 19.30 -31.64
CA PHE A 871 10.50 19.89 -30.30
C PHE A 871 11.39 19.04 -29.38
N PHE A 872 11.13 17.73 -29.32
CA PHE A 872 11.86 16.83 -28.43
C PHE A 872 13.35 16.76 -28.82
N ASP A 873 13.65 16.65 -30.11
CA ASP A 873 15.02 16.59 -30.60
C ASP A 873 15.79 17.88 -30.30
N HIS A 874 15.22 19.05 -30.64
CA HIS A 874 15.84 20.35 -30.36
C HIS A 874 16.04 20.57 -28.86
N ALA A 875 15.03 20.27 -28.04
CA ALA A 875 15.12 20.40 -26.58
C ALA A 875 16.16 19.44 -25.99
N CYS A 876 16.22 18.18 -26.45
CA CYS A 876 17.21 17.20 -26.03
C CYS A 876 18.63 17.69 -26.33
N CYS A 877 18.88 18.21 -27.53
CA CYS A 877 20.17 18.80 -27.90
C CYS A 877 20.57 19.95 -26.96
N LEU A 878 19.63 20.81 -26.56
CA LEU A 878 19.90 21.88 -25.58
C LEU A 878 20.27 21.33 -24.20
N ILE A 879 19.52 20.34 -23.69
CA ILE A 879 19.84 19.72 -22.39
C ILE A 879 21.22 19.06 -22.44
N VAL A 880 21.53 18.33 -23.52
CA VAL A 880 22.85 17.73 -23.74
C VAL A 880 23.93 18.83 -23.70
N SER A 881 23.78 19.90 -24.47
CA SER A 881 24.72 21.03 -24.50
C SER A 881 24.99 21.64 -23.11
N GLN A 882 23.94 21.76 -22.27
CA GLN A 882 24.09 22.18 -20.88
C GLN A 882 24.93 21.20 -20.04
N GLN A 883 24.70 19.89 -20.19
CA GLN A 883 25.50 18.87 -19.48
C GLN A 883 26.99 18.98 -19.82
N PHE A 884 27.32 19.20 -21.10
CA PHE A 884 28.70 19.43 -21.54
C PHE A 884 29.33 20.68 -20.91
N THR A 885 28.59 21.79 -20.88
CA THR A 885 29.06 23.05 -20.31
C THR A 885 29.43 22.90 -18.83
N GLU A 886 28.57 22.25 -18.03
CA GLU A 886 28.85 22.03 -16.60
C GLU A 886 30.07 21.11 -16.37
N THR A 887 30.30 20.15 -17.26
CA THR A 887 31.41 19.20 -17.15
C THR A 887 32.75 19.83 -17.58
N ASN A 888 32.74 20.68 -18.60
CA ASN A 888 33.92 21.39 -19.11
C ASN A 888 34.37 22.55 -18.19
N VAL A 889 33.44 23.28 -17.57
CA VAL A 889 33.76 24.28 -16.53
C VAL A 889 34.50 23.63 -15.35
N ARG A 890 34.16 22.39 -15.00
CA ARG A 890 34.83 21.63 -13.93
C ARG A 890 36.24 21.14 -14.29
N LYS A 891 36.56 20.85 -15.55
CA LYS A 891 37.96 20.52 -15.95
C LYS A 891 38.94 21.67 -15.68
N LYS A 892 38.45 22.91 -15.55
CA LYS A 892 39.24 24.07 -15.11
C LYS A 892 39.40 24.20 -13.58
N VAL A 893 38.65 23.45 -12.77
CA VAL A 893 38.73 23.44 -11.29
C VAL A 893 39.32 22.10 -10.83
N LYS A 894 40.61 22.11 -10.44
CA LYS A 894 41.34 20.89 -10.03
C LYS A 894 40.74 20.26 -8.76
N PHE A 895 40.03 19.14 -8.92
CA PHE A 895 39.77 18.18 -7.83
C PHE A 895 40.47 16.85 -8.11
N LYS A 896 41.18 16.33 -7.10
CA LYS A 896 41.92 15.05 -7.15
C LYS A 896 40.97 13.88 -6.92
N THR A 897 40.47 13.25 -7.98
CA THR A 897 40.22 11.78 -8.06
C THR A 897 39.71 11.42 -9.45
N THR A 898 40.31 10.42 -10.09
CA THR A 898 40.01 9.92 -11.44
C THR A 898 39.03 8.74 -11.43
N PRO A 899 38.14 8.67 -12.44
CA PRO A 899 37.78 7.39 -13.07
C PRO A 899 37.94 7.46 -14.62
N ARG A 900 39.01 6.83 -15.14
CA ARG A 900 39.47 6.95 -16.54
C ARG A 900 38.65 6.19 -17.58
N ASP A 901 37.84 5.22 -17.18
CA ASP A 901 37.16 4.33 -18.15
C ASP A 901 35.82 4.90 -18.63
N MET A 902 35.09 5.61 -17.74
CA MET A 902 33.88 6.35 -18.10
C MET A 902 34.20 7.59 -18.97
N GLU A 903 35.39 8.16 -18.77
CA GLU A 903 35.87 9.36 -19.47
C GLU A 903 36.14 9.12 -20.96
N ARG A 904 36.54 7.90 -21.33
CA ARG A 904 36.87 7.50 -22.70
C ARG A 904 35.61 7.27 -23.54
N ASP A 905 34.64 6.55 -23.00
CA ASP A 905 33.39 6.23 -23.72
C ASP A 905 32.50 7.46 -23.86
N ILE A 906 32.51 8.33 -22.84
CA ILE A 906 31.95 9.68 -22.93
C ILE A 906 32.72 10.45 -24.01
N SER A 907 34.05 10.60 -23.94
CA SER A 907 34.83 11.40 -24.92
C SER A 907 34.65 11.00 -26.40
N LEU A 908 34.35 9.73 -26.68
CA LEU A 908 34.05 9.25 -28.03
C LEU A 908 32.64 9.66 -28.50
N ALA A 909 31.63 9.58 -27.63
CA ALA A 909 30.29 10.12 -27.90
C ALA A 909 30.26 11.67 -27.91
N LEU A 910 31.19 12.32 -27.19
CA LEU A 910 31.29 13.78 -27.06
C LEU A 910 31.94 14.47 -28.28
N LYS A 911 32.54 13.73 -29.23
CA LYS A 911 33.27 14.32 -30.36
C LYS A 911 32.36 14.93 -31.44
N ASP A 912 31.15 14.40 -31.59
CA ASP A 912 30.22 14.83 -32.65
C ASP A 912 29.34 16.03 -32.25
N VAL A 913 29.22 16.36 -30.94
CA VAL A 913 28.44 17.52 -30.45
C VAL A 913 29.28 18.81 -30.42
N ALA A 914 30.61 18.68 -30.42
CA ALA A 914 31.57 19.76 -30.20
C ALA A 914 31.63 20.80 -31.33
N ASP A 915 31.04 20.53 -32.50
CA ASP A 915 31.01 21.47 -33.63
C ASP A 915 29.85 22.47 -33.57
N SER A 916 28.94 22.34 -32.58
CA SER A 916 27.87 23.31 -32.32
C SER A 916 28.20 24.18 -31.10
N ALA A 917 28.01 25.49 -31.20
CA ALA A 917 28.28 26.43 -30.11
C ALA A 917 27.51 26.01 -28.84
N LEU A 918 28.23 25.65 -27.77
CA LEU A 918 27.62 25.25 -26.51
C LEU A 918 26.75 26.38 -25.94
N VAL A 919 25.46 26.11 -25.71
CA VAL A 919 24.49 27.10 -25.20
C VAL A 919 24.20 26.77 -23.73
N PRO A 920 24.65 27.60 -22.76
CA PRO A 920 24.30 27.39 -21.36
C PRO A 920 22.83 27.74 -21.09
N LEU A 921 22.11 26.88 -20.36
CA LEU A 921 20.73 27.12 -19.87
C LEU A 921 20.73 28.07 -18.66
N SER A 922 21.43 29.19 -18.80
CA SER A 922 21.53 30.27 -17.81
C SER A 922 20.35 31.24 -17.85
N THR A 923 19.51 31.15 -18.88
CA THR A 923 18.27 31.90 -19.05
C THR A 923 17.22 31.01 -19.71
N HIS A 924 15.96 31.44 -19.68
CA HIS A 924 14.85 30.71 -20.30
C HIS A 924 14.86 30.76 -21.84
N ALA A 925 15.66 31.64 -22.45
CA ALA A 925 15.54 32.02 -23.87
C ALA A 925 15.75 30.84 -24.84
N ALA A 926 16.71 29.95 -24.56
CA ALA A 926 17.05 28.86 -25.47
C ALA A 926 15.91 27.85 -25.61
N LEU A 927 15.35 27.35 -24.49
CA LEU A 927 14.23 26.42 -24.53
C LEU A 927 12.92 27.11 -24.91
N GLU A 928 12.76 28.40 -24.58
CA GLU A 928 11.61 29.20 -25.04
C GLU A 928 11.53 29.24 -26.57
N ALA A 929 12.67 29.45 -27.26
CA ALA A 929 12.71 29.47 -28.71
C ALA A 929 12.22 28.14 -29.31
N VAL A 930 12.58 27.01 -28.71
CA VAL A 930 12.13 25.67 -29.14
C VAL A 930 10.62 25.49 -28.95
N PHE A 931 10.05 25.97 -27.83
CA PHE A 931 8.59 25.97 -27.64
C PHE A 931 7.87 26.80 -28.70
N VAL A 932 8.35 28.03 -28.94
CA VAL A 932 7.75 28.97 -29.89
C VAL A 932 7.79 28.41 -31.31
N GLU A 933 8.94 27.86 -31.73
CA GLU A 933 9.13 27.22 -33.02
C GLU A 933 8.13 26.05 -33.22
N ALA A 934 8.06 25.13 -32.26
CA ALA A 934 7.18 23.97 -32.35
C ALA A 934 5.69 24.35 -32.37
N LEU A 935 5.26 25.33 -31.57
CA LEU A 935 3.86 25.77 -31.52
C LEU A 935 3.43 26.54 -32.78
N ALA A 936 4.38 27.22 -33.44
CA ALA A 936 4.17 27.91 -34.72
C ALA A 936 4.18 26.96 -35.92
N ALA A 937 4.80 25.78 -35.80
CA ALA A 937 4.86 24.80 -36.87
C ALA A 937 3.47 24.30 -37.31
N GLU A 938 3.35 24.00 -38.61
CA GLU A 938 2.18 23.35 -39.19
C GLU A 938 2.24 21.81 -39.01
N GLY A 939 1.13 21.12 -39.27
CA GLY A 939 1.10 19.65 -39.23
C GLY A 939 0.83 19.04 -37.85
N TRP A 940 0.24 19.81 -36.93
CA TRP A 940 -0.29 19.28 -35.67
C TRP A 940 -1.51 18.37 -35.91
N PRO A 941 -1.60 17.21 -35.25
CA PRO A 941 -2.79 16.36 -35.33
C PRO A 941 -4.01 17.03 -34.69
N GLU A 942 -5.19 16.84 -35.29
CA GLU A 942 -6.45 17.37 -34.75
C GLU A 942 -7.08 16.48 -33.66
N ASN A 943 -6.72 15.18 -33.62
CA ASN A 943 -7.40 14.16 -32.82
C ASN A 943 -6.42 13.16 -32.15
N ASP A 944 -5.44 13.66 -31.41
CA ASP A 944 -4.44 12.86 -30.67
C ASP A 944 -4.54 13.02 -29.15
N ARG A 945 -5.76 12.89 -28.63
CA ARG A 945 -6.05 12.97 -27.18
C ARG A 945 -5.19 12.02 -26.35
N ALA A 946 -4.94 12.41 -25.10
CA ALA A 946 -4.17 11.63 -24.14
C ALA A 946 -4.73 10.20 -23.98
N HIS A 947 -3.87 9.20 -24.16
CA HIS A 947 -4.16 7.79 -23.87
C HIS A 947 -3.00 7.18 -23.10
N ASN A 948 -3.24 6.68 -21.89
CA ASN A 948 -2.16 6.19 -21.02
C ASN A 948 -1.63 4.82 -21.48
N TYR A 949 -0.63 4.85 -22.35
CA TYR A 949 0.07 3.68 -22.89
C TYR A 949 0.95 3.01 -21.84
N PHE A 950 1.55 3.76 -20.91
CA PHE A 950 2.33 3.18 -19.82
C PHE A 950 1.47 2.28 -18.93
N LYS A 951 0.32 2.75 -18.48
CA LYS A 951 -0.64 1.96 -17.69
C LYS A 951 -1.13 0.72 -18.46
N SER A 952 -1.39 0.89 -19.76
CA SER A 952 -1.77 -0.22 -20.63
C SER A 952 -0.65 -1.24 -20.81
N ALA A 953 0.61 -0.80 -20.93
CA ALA A 953 1.78 -1.64 -21.08
C ALA A 953 2.15 -2.36 -19.79
N VAL A 954 2.07 -1.70 -18.63
CA VAL A 954 2.24 -2.35 -17.31
C VAL A 954 1.22 -3.47 -17.15
N ARG A 955 -0.05 -3.20 -17.51
CA ARG A 955 -1.10 -4.21 -17.51
C ARG A 955 -0.79 -5.38 -18.46
N LYS A 956 -0.44 -5.10 -19.72
CA LYS A 956 -0.08 -6.12 -20.71
C LYS A 956 1.18 -6.89 -20.33
N SER A 957 2.16 -6.26 -19.70
CA SER A 957 3.38 -6.93 -19.22
C SER A 957 3.09 -7.83 -18.03
N ALA A 958 2.16 -7.44 -17.14
CA ALA A 958 1.67 -8.33 -16.09
C ALA A 958 0.94 -9.53 -16.71
N GLU A 959 0.10 -9.31 -17.72
CA GLU A 959 -0.61 -10.35 -18.47
C GLU A 959 0.38 -11.26 -19.27
N LYS A 960 1.42 -10.71 -19.90
CA LYS A 960 2.44 -11.47 -20.66
C LYS A 960 3.42 -12.21 -19.77
N LYS A 961 3.83 -11.65 -18.62
CA LYS A 961 4.61 -12.40 -17.61
C LYS A 961 3.81 -13.60 -17.11
N LYS A 962 2.50 -13.43 -16.91
CA LYS A 962 1.57 -14.53 -16.61
C LYS A 962 1.53 -15.57 -17.75
N ALA A 963 1.46 -15.14 -19.01
CA ALA A 963 1.42 -16.04 -20.18
C ALA A 963 2.76 -16.74 -20.53
N ASN A 964 3.91 -16.07 -20.39
CA ASN A 964 5.23 -16.67 -20.63
C ASN A 964 5.59 -17.69 -19.53
N ALA A 965 5.23 -17.41 -18.27
CA ALA A 965 5.35 -18.39 -17.19
C ALA A 965 4.56 -19.68 -17.48
N MET A 966 3.43 -19.57 -18.20
CA MET A 966 2.67 -20.73 -18.70
C MET A 966 3.33 -21.42 -19.91
N ARG A 967 3.98 -20.68 -20.83
CA ARG A 967 4.59 -21.24 -22.06
C ARG A 967 5.93 -21.93 -21.84
N ASP A 968 6.77 -21.38 -20.96
CA ASP A 968 8.10 -21.95 -20.64
C ASP A 968 8.01 -23.25 -19.85
N ALA A 969 6.82 -23.58 -19.34
CA ALA A 969 6.53 -24.84 -18.68
C ALA A 969 6.23 -26.01 -19.63
N VAL A 970 5.96 -25.74 -20.92
CA VAL A 970 5.51 -26.77 -21.89
C VAL A 970 6.65 -27.63 -22.47
N PRO A 971 7.87 -27.12 -22.77
CA PRO A 971 8.93 -27.94 -23.38
C PRO A 971 9.74 -28.78 -22.39
N ALA A 972 9.63 -28.55 -21.08
CA ALA A 972 10.30 -29.37 -20.06
C ALA A 972 9.67 -30.78 -19.92
N LEU A 973 8.55 -31.03 -20.61
CA LEU A 973 7.79 -32.29 -20.64
C LEU A 973 8.05 -33.17 -21.88
N GLN A 974 8.99 -32.82 -22.77
CA GLN A 974 9.34 -33.62 -23.96
C GLN A 974 10.82 -34.08 -24.03
N GLY A 975 11.58 -34.02 -22.93
CA GLY A 975 12.99 -34.42 -22.86
C GLY A 975 13.24 -35.70 -22.07
#